data_AF-A0A517TYE1-F1
#
_entry.id   AF-A0A517TYE1-F1
#
_cell.length_a   1.000
_cell.length_b   1.000
_cell.length_c   1.000
_cell.angle_alpha   90.00
_cell.angle_beta   90.00
_cell.angle_gamma   90.00
#
_symmetry.space_group_name_H-M   'P 1'
#
loop_
_entity.id
_entity.type
_entity.pdbx_description
1 polymer ?
#
loop_
_entity_poly.entity_id
_entity_poly.type
_entity_poly.pdbx_seq_one_letter_code
_entity_poly.pdbx_strand_id
1 'polypeptide(L)'
;MSHNRPQRLYPPLLLRPRELTALIAARIERLGHLHLCMMIAKRKTLRQFPTAVAALLGLWTCPSQALAATPGVIFMYDLNQGSAERNALMASLSGIVARTTADVAMGFQFGNSNSDPEFWVDRYLDDHPGVGKVWQGSVPWFIDRYKSQLSGYVVYDAATINEATSVAGALGAVMVDSSLLAGAIGSALNQAGLAQVADVRGRDSAWVYSNYGAQFNKDLIFRQQPQFTYQLRSYAVASAGFVFNATGAERDGYLAGQNDHSLVYGWGYDNDEGEFFGSASQHNLMGVPADHYQSSAALSKWEAPIPAQASHVAPSTPTEAGTHYVAFVMSDGDNVQWLTNDFARSNRWFGSEHRGAFDMTFDMSPALRESNPVALKYIYDEAAGDEHRTFFVAAGGEGLNYPSQTPDVGGFMDASVQAMEEVDQNIISVLDDSPNMAKLQQMVERPEILGLMLKTGNAYKGRNGQITWHEGKPIVSVKYSLWDGFDTPNEIVSALNNAPTDPLNNQASYTIVNVHPWSTSLSDGGQGDPMSNVNYIVNNLSNSVNVVTLEELMIHLRNNFGDSVDPMFGKNLLKNGDFETPAAANANRPADWYYAPNGTQLVTGEDSDGAGQRAAALSQANVDWRSSEIDVEPSEQLEFSFDFKFLNVPAGSGFRADARFFTGSQGSGGTFAGEAVKFLDAADYAAGEWHTYSTTVVVPAGAPIGDVRLSTYFGQFAGGQALIDNVQLLRAAIPGDFDADGEVTGADLQKWKLDFGMSAGSDADGDGDSDGADYLVWQRNLGQSAAAVVAAAPFVAVPEPSAAVCALIGAACLAMAQR
;
A
#
# COMPACT_ATOMS: atom_id res chain seq x y z
N MET A 1 11.21 -39.95 -54.32
CA MET A 1 12.25 -41.00 -54.41
C MET A 1 13.37 -40.57 -53.47
N SER A 2 13.96 -41.31 -52.54
CA SER A 2 13.74 -42.65 -51.98
C SER A 2 14.67 -42.79 -50.76
N HIS A 3 14.15 -43.36 -49.66
CA HIS A 3 14.82 -44.33 -48.76
C HIS A 3 16.08 -43.90 -47.96
N ASN A 4 16.42 -44.42 -46.77
CA ASN A 4 15.80 -45.31 -45.79
C ASN A 4 16.62 -45.21 -44.48
N ARG A 5 16.05 -45.66 -43.36
CA ARG A 5 16.65 -45.76 -42.00
C ARG A 5 17.89 -46.70 -41.91
N PRO A 6 18.48 -46.85 -40.70
CA PRO A 6 18.08 -48.01 -39.89
C PRO A 6 17.87 -47.75 -38.39
N GLN A 7 16.91 -48.49 -37.81
CA GLN A 7 16.70 -48.72 -36.38
C GLN A 7 17.72 -49.72 -35.81
N ARG A 8 17.99 -49.65 -34.49
CA ARG A 8 18.38 -50.82 -33.69
C ARG A 8 17.51 -50.92 -32.43
N LEU A 9 16.92 -52.11 -32.28
CA LEU A 9 16.21 -52.67 -31.14
C LEU A 9 17.19 -53.32 -30.15
N TYR A 10 16.83 -53.35 -28.87
CA TYR A 10 17.21 -54.39 -27.90
C TYR A 10 16.07 -54.57 -26.87
N PRO A 11 15.96 -55.74 -26.20
CA PRO A 11 14.71 -56.43 -25.84
C PRO A 11 14.48 -56.50 -24.31
N PRO A 12 13.39 -57.12 -23.83
CA PRO A 12 12.96 -57.09 -22.44
C PRO A 12 13.43 -58.31 -21.63
N LEU A 13 13.63 -58.17 -20.31
CA LEU A 13 13.62 -59.30 -19.36
C LEU A 13 13.41 -58.85 -17.89
N LEU A 14 12.23 -59.22 -17.37
CA LEU A 14 11.91 -59.81 -16.06
C LEU A 14 12.91 -59.66 -14.91
N LEU A 15 12.46 -59.03 -13.81
CA LEU A 15 12.94 -59.32 -12.46
C LEU A 15 11.76 -59.66 -11.55
N ARG A 16 11.86 -60.81 -10.87
CA ARG A 16 10.99 -61.29 -9.80
C ARG A 16 11.77 -61.28 -8.47
N PRO A 17 11.06 -61.29 -7.32
CA PRO A 17 11.46 -60.60 -6.10
C PRO A 17 12.31 -61.46 -5.16
N ARG A 18 13.36 -60.86 -4.62
CA ARG A 18 14.00 -61.15 -3.33
C ARG A 18 14.98 -60.00 -3.09
N GLU A 19 14.91 -59.40 -1.89
CA GLU A 19 15.65 -58.22 -1.38
C GLU A 19 14.80 -56.95 -1.13
N LEU A 20 13.49 -57.12 -0.96
CA LEU A 20 12.61 -56.18 -0.25
C LEU A 20 12.62 -56.46 1.26
N THR A 21 13.78 -56.46 1.93
CA THR A 21 13.86 -56.55 3.41
C THR A 21 15.24 -56.11 3.95
N ALA A 22 15.64 -54.84 3.74
CA ALA A 22 16.78 -54.25 4.47
C ALA A 22 16.80 -52.72 4.58
N LEU A 23 15.76 -52.00 4.12
CA LEU A 23 15.74 -50.52 4.12
C LEU A 23 14.46 -49.92 4.74
N ILE A 24 13.79 -50.66 5.65
CA ILE A 24 12.67 -50.18 6.49
C ILE A 24 12.90 -50.63 7.96
N ALA A 25 14.11 -50.42 8.49
CA ALA A 25 14.44 -50.74 9.89
C ALA A 25 15.33 -49.70 10.59
N ALA A 26 15.32 -48.43 10.15
CA ALA A 26 16.12 -47.38 10.80
C ALA A 26 15.48 -45.97 10.77
N ARG A 27 14.14 -45.86 10.78
CA ARG A 27 13.48 -44.54 10.94
C ARG A 27 12.14 -44.57 11.68
N ILE A 28 11.99 -45.47 12.67
CA ILE A 28 10.94 -45.40 13.70
C ILE A 28 11.60 -45.68 15.04
N GLU A 29 12.35 -44.70 15.55
CA GLU A 29 12.82 -44.64 16.94
C GLU A 29 13.40 -43.23 17.21
N ARG A 30 12.56 -42.19 17.16
CA ARG A 30 12.85 -40.85 17.72
C ARG A 30 11.67 -39.87 17.72
N LEU A 31 10.45 -40.33 17.99
CA LEU A 31 9.31 -39.46 18.31
C LEU A 31 8.47 -40.10 19.41
N GLY A 32 9.01 -40.10 20.63
CA GLY A 32 8.35 -40.74 21.77
C GLY A 32 9.07 -40.47 23.09
N HIS A 33 9.27 -39.20 23.46
CA HIS A 33 9.58 -38.81 24.84
C HIS A 33 9.30 -37.33 25.08
N LEU A 34 8.03 -36.97 25.23
CA LEU A 34 7.59 -35.89 26.13
C LEU A 34 6.08 -36.03 26.39
N HIS A 35 5.71 -37.17 26.97
CA HIS A 35 4.38 -37.41 27.56
C HIS A 35 4.53 -38.41 28.70
N LEU A 36 5.28 -38.03 29.75
CA LEU A 36 5.35 -38.81 30.99
C LEU A 36 5.79 -37.94 32.18
N CYS A 37 5.05 -36.86 32.48
CA CYS A 37 5.15 -36.15 33.76
C CYS A 37 3.81 -35.63 34.32
N MET A 38 2.66 -35.93 33.72
CA MET A 38 1.36 -35.36 34.16
C MET A 38 0.26 -36.39 34.49
N MET A 39 0.61 -37.57 35.01
CA MET A 39 -0.37 -38.45 35.65
C MET A 39 0.25 -39.16 36.86
N ILE A 40 0.13 -38.54 38.04
CA ILE A 40 -0.25 -39.12 39.35
C ILE A 40 -0.34 -37.94 40.33
N ALA A 41 -1.51 -37.30 40.42
CA ALA A 41 -2.01 -36.59 41.61
C ALA A 41 -3.46 -36.10 41.36
N LYS A 42 -4.42 -37.03 41.29
CA LYS A 42 -5.82 -36.72 41.58
C LYS A 42 -6.12 -37.17 43.00
N ARG A 43 -6.43 -36.23 43.92
CA ARG A 43 -7.61 -36.28 44.82
C ARG A 43 -7.66 -35.10 45.81
N LYS A 44 -8.86 -34.49 45.88
CA LYS A 44 -9.36 -33.43 46.79
C LYS A 44 -8.86 -32.03 46.39
N THR A 45 -9.69 -31.02 46.09
CA THR A 45 -10.96 -30.58 46.70
C THR A 45 -11.68 -29.63 45.73
N LEU A 46 -13.00 -29.50 45.87
CA LEU A 46 -13.92 -28.69 45.06
C LEU A 46 -13.72 -27.15 45.17
N ARG A 47 -14.15 -26.47 44.08
CA ARG A 47 -14.75 -25.11 43.95
C ARG A 47 -13.84 -23.91 43.61
N GLN A 48 -14.32 -23.17 42.58
CA GLN A 48 -14.07 -21.77 42.18
C GLN A 48 -12.84 -21.46 41.29
N PHE A 49 -13.09 -21.29 39.98
CA PHE A 49 -12.90 -20.07 39.14
C PHE A 49 -12.74 -20.43 37.65
N PRO A 50 -13.38 -19.68 36.70
CA PRO A 50 -13.37 -19.98 35.27
C PRO A 50 -12.27 -19.20 34.50
N THR A 51 -12.08 -19.57 33.22
CA THR A 51 -11.49 -18.75 32.13
C THR A 51 -10.07 -18.20 32.33
N ALA A 52 -9.03 -18.98 31.99
CA ALA A 52 -7.67 -18.44 31.75
C ALA A 52 -6.72 -19.40 30.97
N VAL A 53 -7.21 -20.20 30.00
CA VAL A 53 -6.33 -21.10 29.20
C VAL A 53 -6.52 -20.95 27.68
N ALA A 54 -7.39 -20.05 27.22
CA ALA A 54 -7.54 -19.75 25.79
C ALA A 54 -6.76 -18.48 25.34
N ALA A 55 -6.10 -17.77 26.25
CA ALA A 55 -5.50 -16.46 26.00
C ALA A 55 -3.97 -16.48 25.73
N LEU A 56 -3.41 -17.62 25.32
CA LEU A 56 -1.96 -17.76 25.11
C LEU A 56 -1.55 -18.28 23.73
N LEU A 57 -2.48 -18.35 22.76
CA LEU A 57 -2.23 -18.79 21.38
C LEU A 57 -2.99 -17.98 20.32
N GLY A 58 -3.25 -16.71 20.57
CA GLY A 58 -3.96 -15.87 19.61
C GLY A 58 -3.71 -14.39 19.85
N LEU A 59 -2.48 -13.94 19.58
CA LEU A 59 -2.30 -12.56 19.15
C LEU A 59 -2.85 -12.52 17.72
N TRP A 60 -4.06 -11.98 17.60
CA TRP A 60 -4.64 -11.59 16.33
C TRP A 60 -3.87 -10.37 15.85
N THR A 61 -2.75 -10.60 15.18
CA THR A 61 -2.37 -9.72 14.07
C THR A 61 -3.36 -10.04 12.95
N CYS A 62 -3.97 -9.02 12.35
CA CYS A 62 -4.66 -9.19 11.08
C CYS A 62 -3.65 -9.88 10.13
N PRO A 63 -3.96 -11.05 9.55
CA PRO A 63 -3.06 -11.61 8.56
C PRO A 63 -3.07 -10.63 7.39
N SER A 64 -1.92 -10.02 7.11
CA SER A 64 -1.67 -9.51 5.76
C SER A 64 -2.11 -10.59 4.78
N GLN A 65 -2.85 -10.20 3.75
CA GLN A 65 -3.36 -11.15 2.77
C GLN A 65 -2.17 -11.83 2.11
N ALA A 66 -1.79 -13.03 2.58
CA ALA A 66 -0.60 -13.72 2.07
C ALA A 66 -0.74 -13.88 0.55
N LEU A 67 0.23 -13.34 -0.19
CA LEU A 67 0.29 -13.43 -1.64
C LEU A 67 0.27 -14.91 -2.06
N ALA A 68 -0.50 -15.21 -3.11
CA ALA A 68 -0.52 -16.55 -3.69
C ALA A 68 0.69 -16.74 -4.59
N ALA A 69 1.25 -17.95 -4.62
CA ALA A 69 2.30 -18.27 -5.60
C ALA A 69 1.77 -18.06 -7.03
N THR A 70 2.61 -17.48 -7.91
CA THR A 70 2.29 -17.21 -9.31
C THR A 70 1.68 -18.45 -9.98
N PRO A 71 0.44 -18.37 -10.50
CA PRO A 71 -0.22 -19.52 -11.10
C PRO A 71 0.43 -19.86 -12.45
N GLY A 72 0.64 -21.15 -12.75
CA GLY A 72 1.15 -21.54 -14.08
C GLY A 72 0.13 -21.37 -15.21
N VAL A 73 -1.18 -21.46 -14.89
CA VAL A 73 -2.29 -21.22 -15.83
C VAL A 73 -3.45 -20.60 -15.06
N ILE A 74 -4.05 -19.55 -15.63
CA ILE A 74 -5.27 -18.89 -15.16
C ILE A 74 -6.46 -19.46 -15.94
N PHE A 75 -7.46 -19.98 -15.22
CA PHE A 75 -8.69 -20.51 -15.79
C PHE A 75 -9.78 -19.44 -15.78
N MET A 76 -10.11 -18.95 -16.96
CA MET A 76 -11.13 -17.92 -17.17
C MET A 76 -12.52 -18.54 -17.31
N TYR A 77 -13.47 -18.08 -16.51
CA TYR A 77 -14.89 -18.37 -16.68
C TYR A 77 -15.60 -17.24 -17.43
N ASP A 78 -16.32 -17.61 -18.49
CA ASP A 78 -17.06 -16.67 -19.34
C ASP A 78 -18.43 -16.34 -18.76
N LEU A 79 -18.56 -15.12 -18.25
CA LEU A 79 -19.79 -14.58 -17.67
C LEU A 79 -20.93 -14.47 -18.71
N ASN A 80 -20.62 -14.41 -20.02
CA ASN A 80 -21.64 -14.36 -21.08
C ASN A 80 -22.43 -15.67 -21.23
N GLN A 81 -21.83 -16.80 -20.86
CA GLN A 81 -22.43 -18.13 -21.04
C GLN A 81 -23.20 -18.61 -19.80
N GLY A 82 -23.09 -17.90 -18.69
CA GLY A 82 -23.76 -18.24 -17.43
C GLY A 82 -25.13 -17.59 -17.27
N SER A 83 -26.04 -18.28 -16.57
CA SER A 83 -27.19 -17.61 -15.96
C SER A 83 -26.73 -16.85 -14.71
N ALA A 84 -27.58 -15.96 -14.19
CA ALA A 84 -27.36 -15.26 -12.93
C ALA A 84 -26.90 -16.20 -11.79
N GLU A 85 -27.56 -17.36 -11.67
CA GLU A 85 -27.29 -18.36 -10.64
C GLU A 85 -25.94 -19.07 -10.85
N ARG A 86 -25.53 -19.29 -12.11
CA ARG A 86 -24.22 -19.86 -12.42
C ARG A 86 -23.09 -18.86 -12.16
N ASN A 87 -23.32 -17.60 -12.48
CA ASN A 87 -22.35 -16.53 -12.23
C ASN A 87 -22.15 -16.31 -10.71
N ALA A 88 -23.22 -16.39 -9.92
CA ALA A 88 -23.14 -16.36 -8.45
C ALA A 88 -22.36 -17.56 -7.87
N LEU A 89 -22.61 -18.77 -8.38
CA LEU A 89 -21.84 -19.95 -8.00
C LEU A 89 -20.35 -19.74 -8.32
N MET A 90 -20.04 -19.28 -9.54
CA MET A 90 -18.66 -19.04 -9.96
C MET A 90 -17.96 -17.94 -9.17
N ALA A 91 -18.68 -16.87 -8.78
CA ALA A 91 -18.13 -15.85 -7.89
C ALA A 91 -17.75 -16.43 -6.52
N SER A 92 -18.59 -17.30 -5.93
CA SER A 92 -18.24 -17.96 -4.66
C SER A 92 -17.08 -18.95 -4.82
N LEU A 93 -17.06 -19.73 -5.91
CA LEU A 93 -16.00 -20.69 -6.17
C LEU A 93 -14.66 -19.98 -6.37
N SER A 94 -14.61 -18.94 -7.20
CA SER A 94 -13.38 -18.17 -7.44
C SER A 94 -12.87 -17.52 -6.16
N GLY A 95 -13.78 -16.97 -5.33
CA GLY A 95 -13.43 -16.42 -4.02
C GLY A 95 -12.80 -17.46 -3.08
N ILE A 96 -13.36 -18.67 -2.99
CA ILE A 96 -12.81 -19.74 -2.15
C ILE A 96 -11.43 -20.19 -2.67
N VAL A 97 -11.30 -20.37 -3.98
CA VAL A 97 -10.05 -20.83 -4.62
C VAL A 97 -8.93 -19.80 -4.45
N ALA A 98 -9.25 -18.50 -4.51
CA ALA A 98 -8.29 -17.42 -4.32
C ALA A 98 -7.59 -17.46 -2.96
N ARG A 99 -8.17 -18.10 -1.94
CA ARG A 99 -7.52 -18.28 -0.63
C ARG A 99 -6.31 -19.21 -0.65
N THR A 100 -6.10 -19.96 -1.74
CA THR A 100 -5.01 -20.95 -1.81
C THR A 100 -4.19 -20.90 -3.09
N THR A 101 -4.80 -20.82 -4.28
CA THR A 101 -4.07 -20.93 -5.56
C THR A 101 -4.29 -19.78 -6.54
N ALA A 102 -5.29 -18.92 -6.32
CA ALA A 102 -5.57 -17.72 -7.13
C ALA A 102 -5.51 -17.93 -8.66
N ASP A 103 -5.87 -19.13 -9.15
CA ASP A 103 -5.74 -19.53 -10.56
C ASP A 103 -7.09 -19.52 -11.31
N VAL A 104 -8.12 -18.87 -10.74
CA VAL A 104 -9.45 -18.74 -11.34
C VAL A 104 -9.85 -17.28 -11.43
N ALA A 105 -10.20 -16.84 -12.64
CA ALA A 105 -10.72 -15.50 -12.90
C ALA A 105 -12.02 -15.57 -13.72
N MET A 106 -12.80 -14.50 -13.70
CA MET A 106 -14.06 -14.34 -14.40
C MET A 106 -13.96 -13.13 -15.33
N GLY A 107 -14.53 -13.23 -16.52
CA GLY A 107 -14.61 -12.12 -17.47
C GLY A 107 -15.59 -12.39 -18.59
N PHE A 108 -15.59 -11.52 -19.61
CA PHE A 108 -16.52 -11.63 -20.74
C PHE A 108 -15.75 -12.07 -21.98
N GLN A 109 -15.88 -13.34 -22.38
CA GLN A 109 -15.19 -13.77 -23.59
C GLN A 109 -15.74 -12.99 -24.79
N PHE A 110 -14.86 -12.27 -25.50
CA PHE A 110 -15.24 -11.33 -26.56
C PHE A 110 -16.09 -10.15 -26.08
N GLY A 111 -15.91 -9.73 -24.81
CA GLY A 111 -16.60 -8.61 -24.20
C GLY A 111 -16.25 -7.25 -24.79
N ASN A 112 -16.95 -6.21 -24.31
CA ASN A 112 -16.65 -4.83 -24.68
C ASN A 112 -15.20 -4.49 -24.29
N SER A 113 -14.43 -3.97 -25.25
CA SER A 113 -13.01 -3.64 -25.09
C SER A 113 -12.70 -2.56 -24.06
N ASN A 114 -13.68 -1.96 -23.38
CA ASN A 114 -13.42 -0.87 -22.44
C ASN A 114 -13.66 -1.25 -20.97
N SER A 115 -14.58 -2.16 -20.64
CA SER A 115 -15.00 -2.45 -19.25
C SER A 115 -14.88 -3.92 -18.83
N ASP A 116 -14.12 -4.71 -19.57
CA ASP A 116 -13.94 -6.15 -19.34
C ASP A 116 -12.85 -6.43 -18.29
N PRO A 117 -13.14 -7.16 -17.19
CA PRO A 117 -12.14 -7.57 -16.20
C PRO A 117 -11.08 -8.54 -16.75
N GLU A 118 -11.27 -9.15 -17.94
CA GLU A 118 -10.19 -9.85 -18.65
C GLU A 118 -8.97 -8.95 -18.86
N PHE A 119 -9.17 -7.64 -19.01
CA PHE A 119 -8.09 -6.68 -19.22
C PHE A 119 -6.99 -6.76 -18.16
N TRP A 120 -7.36 -6.82 -16.88
CA TRP A 120 -6.40 -6.89 -15.77
C TRP A 120 -5.67 -8.22 -15.73
N VAL A 121 -6.34 -9.30 -16.14
CA VAL A 121 -5.68 -10.59 -16.33
C VAL A 121 -4.61 -10.47 -17.42
N ASP A 122 -4.92 -9.80 -18.54
CA ASP A 122 -3.96 -9.59 -19.61
C ASP A 122 -2.78 -8.71 -19.20
N ARG A 123 -3.01 -7.67 -18.39
CA ARG A 123 -1.89 -6.85 -17.86
C ARG A 123 -0.97 -7.68 -16.97
N TYR A 124 -1.54 -8.53 -16.12
CA TYR A 124 -0.75 -9.46 -15.30
C TYR A 124 0.08 -10.43 -16.14
N LEU A 125 -0.47 -10.94 -17.24
CA LEU A 125 0.23 -11.87 -18.14
C LEU A 125 1.41 -11.20 -18.88
N ASP A 126 1.29 -9.92 -19.22
CA ASP A 126 2.36 -9.17 -19.88
C ASP A 126 3.61 -9.10 -18.98
N ASP A 127 3.42 -8.92 -17.67
CA ASP A 127 4.50 -8.91 -16.67
C ASP A 127 5.01 -10.32 -16.30
N HIS A 128 4.27 -11.38 -16.67
CA HIS A 128 4.57 -12.76 -16.27
C HIS A 128 4.62 -13.72 -17.47
N PRO A 129 5.68 -13.67 -18.32
CA PRO A 129 5.76 -14.39 -19.61
C PRO A 129 5.80 -15.95 -19.54
N GLY A 130 5.57 -16.55 -18.37
CA GLY A 130 5.40 -18.00 -18.17
C GLY A 130 3.98 -18.43 -17.81
N VAL A 131 3.06 -17.49 -17.59
CA VAL A 131 1.69 -17.77 -17.17
C VAL A 131 0.79 -17.89 -18.39
N GLY A 132 0.00 -18.96 -18.46
CA GLY A 132 -1.00 -19.14 -19.52
C GLY A 132 -2.39 -18.69 -19.09
N LYS A 133 -3.25 -18.38 -20.06
CA LYS A 133 -4.69 -18.16 -19.84
C LYS A 133 -5.53 -19.14 -20.66
N VAL A 134 -6.52 -19.78 -20.04
CA VAL A 134 -7.42 -20.75 -20.70
C VAL A 134 -8.88 -20.46 -20.35
N TRP A 135 -9.70 -20.26 -21.37
CA TRP A 135 -11.14 -20.16 -21.22
C TRP A 135 -11.80 -21.52 -20.97
N GLN A 136 -12.67 -21.58 -19.97
CA GLN A 136 -13.40 -22.78 -19.57
C GLN A 136 -14.87 -22.45 -19.29
N GLY A 137 -15.78 -23.04 -20.05
CA GLY A 137 -17.23 -22.79 -19.93
C GLY A 137 -17.98 -23.75 -18.99
N SER A 138 -17.35 -24.85 -18.54
CA SER A 138 -18.03 -25.88 -17.76
C SER A 138 -17.92 -25.64 -16.25
N VAL A 139 -18.98 -25.15 -15.62
CA VAL A 139 -19.06 -25.07 -14.15
C VAL A 139 -18.82 -26.43 -13.46
N PRO A 140 -19.38 -27.57 -13.94
CA PRO A 140 -19.02 -28.89 -13.41
C PRO A 140 -17.52 -29.21 -13.43
N TRP A 141 -16.78 -28.71 -14.44
CA TRP A 141 -15.34 -28.90 -14.50
C TRP A 141 -14.62 -28.14 -13.38
N PHE A 142 -15.03 -26.90 -13.09
CA PHE A 142 -14.47 -26.13 -11.97
C PHE A 142 -14.74 -26.82 -10.65
N ILE A 143 -15.96 -27.31 -10.43
CA ILE A 143 -16.32 -28.07 -9.22
C ILE A 143 -15.40 -29.29 -9.07
N ASP A 144 -15.22 -30.09 -10.12
CA ASP A 144 -14.38 -31.30 -10.04
C ASP A 144 -12.90 -30.98 -9.82
N ARG A 145 -12.37 -29.95 -10.49
CA ARG A 145 -10.98 -29.51 -10.37
C ARG A 145 -10.66 -29.01 -8.96
N TYR A 146 -11.55 -28.20 -8.38
CA TYR A 146 -11.30 -27.51 -7.11
C TYR A 146 -11.96 -28.17 -5.90
N LYS A 147 -12.63 -29.32 -6.05
CA LYS A 147 -13.33 -30.03 -4.95
C LYS A 147 -12.53 -30.21 -3.66
N SER A 148 -11.21 -30.32 -3.73
CA SER A 148 -10.35 -30.46 -2.53
C SER A 148 -10.22 -29.18 -1.70
N GLN A 149 -10.55 -28.03 -2.29
CA GLN A 149 -10.55 -26.72 -1.64
C GLN A 149 -11.97 -26.31 -1.18
N LEU A 150 -13.01 -27.09 -1.53
CA LEU A 150 -14.41 -26.78 -1.23
C LEU A 150 -14.92 -27.63 -0.06
N SER A 151 -15.47 -26.99 0.97
CA SER A 151 -16.02 -27.67 2.16
C SER A 151 -17.42 -28.25 1.96
N GLY A 152 -18.09 -27.91 0.85
CA GLY A 152 -19.47 -28.29 0.56
C GLY A 152 -20.19 -27.21 -0.25
N TYR A 153 -21.52 -27.17 -0.14
CA TYR A 153 -22.34 -26.11 -0.75
C TYR A 153 -23.40 -25.54 0.19
N VAL A 154 -23.74 -24.26 -0.04
CA VAL A 154 -24.79 -23.50 0.64
C VAL A 154 -25.96 -23.32 -0.32
N VAL A 155 -27.15 -23.79 0.07
CA VAL A 155 -28.36 -23.62 -0.74
C VAL A 155 -29.03 -22.30 -0.45
N TYR A 156 -29.41 -21.59 -1.52
CA TYR A 156 -30.10 -20.31 -1.46
C TYR A 156 -31.19 -20.17 -2.53
N ASP A 157 -31.91 -19.05 -2.48
CA ASP A 157 -32.85 -18.58 -3.51
C ASP A 157 -32.61 -17.10 -3.80
N ALA A 158 -33.27 -16.53 -4.81
CA ALA A 158 -33.06 -15.14 -5.22
C ALA A 158 -33.15 -14.10 -4.07
N ALA A 159 -33.91 -14.37 -3.00
CA ALA A 159 -34.06 -13.46 -1.87
C ALA A 159 -32.90 -13.54 -0.85
N THR A 160 -32.10 -14.62 -0.89
CA THR A 160 -31.13 -14.98 0.16
C THR A 160 -29.69 -15.08 -0.34
N ILE A 161 -29.39 -14.41 -1.45
CA ILE A 161 -28.05 -14.43 -2.08
C ILE A 161 -26.96 -13.79 -1.22
N ASN A 162 -27.27 -12.74 -0.45
CA ASN A 162 -26.31 -12.10 0.45
C ASN A 162 -25.97 -12.99 1.65
N GLU A 163 -27.00 -13.61 2.23
CA GLU A 163 -26.88 -14.60 3.28
C GLU A 163 -26.02 -15.78 2.80
N ALA A 164 -26.26 -16.25 1.58
CA ALA A 164 -25.49 -17.32 0.97
C ALA A 164 -24.03 -16.93 0.73
N THR A 165 -23.77 -15.69 0.29
CA THR A 165 -22.41 -15.16 0.08
C THR A 165 -21.63 -15.13 1.38
N SER A 166 -22.25 -14.62 2.45
CA SER A 166 -21.65 -14.57 3.79
C SER A 166 -21.32 -15.97 4.31
N VAL A 167 -22.31 -16.88 4.29
CA VAL A 167 -22.13 -18.24 4.81
C VAL A 167 -21.15 -19.05 3.95
N ALA A 168 -21.12 -18.84 2.64
CA ALA A 168 -20.15 -19.43 1.73
C ALA A 168 -18.72 -19.05 2.11
N GLY A 169 -18.47 -17.76 2.35
CA GLY A 169 -17.19 -17.25 2.84
C GLY A 169 -16.79 -17.88 4.18
N ALA A 170 -17.67 -17.85 5.18
CA ALA A 170 -17.38 -18.40 6.50
C ALA A 170 -17.05 -19.91 6.48
N LEU A 171 -17.75 -20.69 5.66
CA LEU A 171 -17.60 -22.15 5.63
C LEU A 171 -16.61 -22.65 4.56
N GLY A 172 -16.19 -21.80 3.62
CA GLY A 172 -15.44 -22.24 2.45
C GLY A 172 -16.28 -23.14 1.53
N ALA A 173 -17.56 -22.84 1.36
CA ALA A 173 -18.53 -23.66 0.63
C ALA A 173 -19.15 -22.88 -0.54
N VAL A 174 -19.37 -23.52 -1.68
CA VAL A 174 -19.90 -22.82 -2.87
C VAL A 174 -21.39 -22.49 -2.73
N MET A 175 -21.80 -21.34 -3.26
CA MET A 175 -23.20 -20.94 -3.35
C MET A 175 -23.92 -21.71 -4.46
N VAL A 176 -25.10 -22.26 -4.18
CA VAL A 176 -25.89 -22.99 -5.16
C VAL A 176 -27.37 -22.58 -5.06
N ASP A 177 -27.87 -21.92 -6.11
CA ASP A 177 -29.29 -21.61 -6.19
C ASP A 177 -30.10 -22.91 -6.25
N SER A 178 -31.22 -22.95 -5.53
CA SER A 178 -32.05 -24.15 -5.43
C SER A 178 -32.52 -24.69 -6.78
N SER A 179 -32.65 -23.85 -7.82
CA SER A 179 -33.01 -24.25 -9.19
C SER A 179 -31.93 -25.09 -9.88
N LEU A 180 -30.66 -24.98 -9.47
CA LEU A 180 -29.53 -25.69 -10.08
C LEU A 180 -29.34 -27.12 -9.53
N LEU A 181 -29.95 -27.44 -8.39
CA LEU A 181 -29.75 -28.71 -7.68
C LEU A 181 -30.27 -29.94 -8.43
N ALA A 182 -31.33 -29.81 -9.22
CA ALA A 182 -31.89 -30.92 -9.99
C ALA A 182 -31.11 -31.23 -11.29
N GLY A 183 -30.17 -30.36 -11.67
CA GLY A 183 -29.49 -30.41 -12.96
C GLY A 183 -28.05 -30.94 -12.94
N ALA A 184 -27.28 -30.52 -13.94
CA ALA A 184 -25.87 -30.88 -14.09
C ALA A 184 -25.00 -30.42 -12.90
N ILE A 185 -25.35 -29.29 -12.28
CA ILE A 185 -24.64 -28.75 -11.11
C ILE A 185 -24.82 -29.67 -9.90
N GLY A 186 -26.07 -30.00 -9.53
CA GLY A 186 -26.31 -30.96 -8.44
C GLY A 186 -25.66 -32.33 -8.69
N SER A 187 -25.65 -32.78 -9.94
CA SER A 187 -24.94 -34.02 -10.32
C SER A 187 -23.42 -33.90 -10.12
N ALA A 188 -22.82 -32.75 -10.46
CA ALA A 188 -21.40 -32.49 -10.28
C ALA A 188 -21.00 -32.39 -8.80
N LEU A 189 -21.81 -31.72 -7.97
CA LEU A 189 -21.60 -31.63 -6.52
C LEU A 189 -21.58 -33.03 -5.87
N ASN A 190 -22.55 -33.88 -6.24
CA ASN A 190 -22.62 -35.26 -5.77
C ASN A 190 -21.41 -36.09 -6.21
N GLN A 191 -20.97 -35.95 -7.47
CA GLN A 191 -19.79 -36.65 -7.99
C GLN A 191 -18.49 -36.17 -7.33
N ALA A 192 -18.40 -34.89 -6.99
CA ALA A 192 -17.30 -34.29 -6.26
C ALA A 192 -17.30 -34.66 -4.76
N GLY A 193 -18.38 -35.26 -4.25
CA GLY A 193 -18.53 -35.60 -2.83
C GLY A 193 -18.84 -34.41 -1.92
N LEU A 194 -19.33 -33.31 -2.49
CA LEU A 194 -19.64 -32.08 -1.75
C LEU A 194 -21.05 -32.17 -1.14
N ALA A 195 -21.12 -32.10 0.19
CA ALA A 195 -22.38 -32.13 0.93
C ALA A 195 -23.03 -30.74 1.05
N GLN A 196 -24.34 -30.70 1.23
CA GLN A 196 -25.04 -29.49 1.66
C GLN A 196 -24.63 -29.18 3.11
N VAL A 197 -23.89 -28.08 3.31
CA VAL A 197 -23.43 -27.69 4.65
C VAL A 197 -24.35 -26.66 5.30
N ALA A 198 -25.10 -25.89 4.51
CA ALA A 198 -26.08 -24.94 4.99
C ALA A 198 -27.24 -24.75 3.99
N ASP A 199 -28.37 -24.28 4.51
CA ASP A 199 -29.56 -23.87 3.76
C ASP A 199 -30.03 -22.53 4.33
N VAL A 200 -29.86 -21.47 3.56
CA VAL A 200 -30.16 -20.10 3.99
C VAL A 200 -31.47 -19.57 3.43
N ARG A 201 -32.26 -20.40 2.73
CA ARG A 201 -33.57 -19.99 2.22
C ARG A 201 -34.48 -19.57 3.37
N GLY A 202 -35.13 -18.41 3.21
CA GLY A 202 -35.98 -17.80 4.24
C GLY A 202 -35.23 -17.32 5.49
N ARG A 203 -33.89 -17.18 5.42
CA ARG A 203 -33.08 -16.53 6.46
C ARG A 203 -32.81 -15.08 6.07
N ASP A 204 -32.55 -14.26 7.07
CA ASP A 204 -32.16 -12.86 6.91
C ASP A 204 -30.72 -12.63 7.41
N SER A 205 -30.22 -11.42 7.17
CA SER A 205 -28.88 -10.99 7.55
C SER A 205 -28.68 -11.07 9.07
N ALA A 206 -29.71 -10.80 9.88
CA ALA A 206 -29.65 -10.91 11.34
C ALA A 206 -29.44 -12.36 11.80
N TRP A 207 -30.15 -13.32 11.18
CA TRP A 207 -29.93 -14.74 11.44
C TRP A 207 -28.50 -15.14 11.07
N VAL A 208 -28.00 -14.71 9.91
CA VAL A 208 -26.62 -15.03 9.49
C VAL A 208 -25.61 -14.45 10.47
N TYR A 209 -25.72 -13.18 10.83
CA TYR A 209 -24.81 -12.52 11.77
C TYR A 209 -24.82 -13.20 13.14
N SER A 210 -25.99 -13.60 13.65
CA SER A 210 -26.09 -14.29 14.93
C SER A 210 -25.47 -15.70 14.93
N ASN A 211 -25.45 -16.40 13.79
CA ASN A 211 -24.97 -17.79 13.71
C ASN A 211 -23.51 -17.90 13.25
N TYR A 212 -23.04 -16.94 12.45
CA TYR A 212 -21.72 -16.99 11.80
C TYR A 212 -20.84 -15.76 12.10
N GLY A 213 -21.35 -14.75 12.81
CA GLY A 213 -20.66 -13.47 13.05
C GLY A 213 -19.26 -13.54 13.64
N ALA A 214 -18.95 -14.61 14.39
CA ALA A 214 -17.62 -14.85 14.95
C ALA A 214 -16.59 -15.37 13.92
N GLN A 215 -17.05 -15.81 12.75
CA GLN A 215 -16.21 -16.30 11.65
C GLN A 215 -15.95 -15.24 10.58
N PHE A 216 -16.68 -14.13 10.62
CA PHE A 216 -16.54 -13.08 9.63
C PHE A 216 -15.32 -12.21 9.91
N ASN A 217 -14.72 -11.74 8.82
CA ASN A 217 -13.71 -10.70 8.86
C ASN A 217 -14.24 -9.46 9.60
N LYS A 218 -13.37 -8.85 10.41
CA LYS A 218 -13.67 -7.67 11.23
C LYS A 218 -13.08 -6.39 10.66
N ASP A 219 -12.27 -6.52 9.62
CA ASP A 219 -11.61 -5.42 8.91
C ASP A 219 -12.23 -5.18 7.52
N LEU A 220 -13.12 -6.08 7.07
CA LEU A 220 -13.83 -6.00 5.79
C LEU A 220 -15.29 -6.39 5.94
N ILE A 221 -16.19 -5.44 5.67
CA ILE A 221 -17.65 -5.67 5.63
C ILE A 221 -18.22 -5.22 4.29
N PHE A 222 -19.28 -5.88 3.83
CA PHE A 222 -19.77 -5.76 2.47
C PHE A 222 -21.25 -5.40 2.44
N ARG A 223 -21.59 -4.38 1.66
CA ARG A 223 -22.97 -3.97 1.44
C ARG A 223 -23.35 -4.12 -0.02
N GLN A 224 -24.24 -5.06 -0.33
CA GLN A 224 -24.51 -5.44 -1.71
C GLN A 224 -26.00 -5.60 -1.96
N GLN A 225 -26.50 -5.01 -3.04
CA GLN A 225 -27.90 -5.17 -3.41
C GLN A 225 -28.12 -6.58 -4.01
N PRO A 226 -29.21 -7.31 -3.64
CA PRO A 226 -29.40 -8.71 -4.03
C PRO A 226 -29.43 -8.98 -5.55
N GLN A 227 -29.77 -7.99 -6.38
CA GLN A 227 -29.80 -8.15 -7.83
C GLN A 227 -28.42 -8.30 -8.48
N PHE A 228 -27.35 -7.88 -7.79
CA PHE A 228 -25.98 -8.08 -8.26
C PHE A 228 -25.55 -9.52 -7.96
N THR A 229 -25.38 -10.31 -9.01
CA THR A 229 -25.27 -11.77 -8.89
C THR A 229 -23.84 -12.27 -8.79
N TYR A 230 -22.87 -11.51 -9.29
CA TYR A 230 -21.44 -11.88 -9.24
C TYR A 230 -20.54 -10.72 -8.79
N GLN A 231 -20.98 -9.47 -8.99
CA GLN A 231 -20.22 -8.28 -8.62
C GLN A 231 -19.93 -8.27 -7.12
N LEU A 232 -18.69 -7.90 -6.75
CA LEU A 232 -18.14 -7.87 -5.39
C LEU A 232 -18.11 -9.22 -4.63
N ARG A 233 -18.96 -10.18 -4.98
CA ARG A 233 -19.16 -11.42 -4.21
C ARG A 233 -17.92 -12.30 -4.15
N SER A 234 -17.12 -12.33 -5.22
CA SER A 234 -15.88 -13.13 -5.18
C SER A 234 -14.90 -12.61 -4.13
N TYR A 235 -14.73 -11.28 -4.03
CA TYR A 235 -13.88 -10.64 -3.04
C TYR A 235 -14.46 -10.81 -1.63
N ALA A 236 -15.77 -10.61 -1.45
CA ALA A 236 -16.44 -10.84 -0.17
C ALA A 236 -16.28 -12.30 0.31
N VAL A 237 -16.42 -13.27 -0.58
CA VAL A 237 -16.21 -14.68 -0.25
C VAL A 237 -14.74 -14.94 0.05
N ALA A 238 -13.79 -14.45 -0.75
CA ALA A 238 -12.36 -14.65 -0.50
C ALA A 238 -11.96 -14.16 0.90
N SER A 239 -12.48 -13.01 1.30
CA SER A 239 -12.16 -12.35 2.58
C SER A 239 -12.99 -12.86 3.77
N ALA A 240 -13.89 -13.83 3.59
CA ALA A 240 -14.84 -14.26 4.63
C ALA A 240 -15.68 -13.09 5.20
N GLY A 241 -16.06 -12.16 4.32
CA GLY A 241 -16.81 -10.96 4.68
C GLY A 241 -18.29 -11.22 4.94
N PHE A 242 -18.86 -10.40 5.83
CA PHE A 242 -20.31 -10.34 6.02
C PHE A 242 -20.94 -9.44 4.96
N VAL A 243 -21.89 -9.99 4.19
CA VAL A 243 -22.62 -9.30 3.13
C VAL A 243 -24.06 -9.06 3.55
N PHE A 244 -24.49 -7.79 3.52
CA PHE A 244 -25.84 -7.40 3.94
C PHE A 244 -26.42 -6.30 3.02
N ASN A 245 -27.73 -6.04 3.14
CA ASN A 245 -28.42 -4.91 2.47
C ASN A 245 -29.38 -4.17 3.42
N ALA A 246 -29.17 -4.31 4.74
CA ALA A 246 -29.96 -3.66 5.77
C ALA A 246 -29.70 -2.13 5.84
N THR A 247 -30.59 -1.42 6.54
CA THR A 247 -30.53 0.03 6.77
C THR A 247 -30.82 0.38 8.23
N GLY A 248 -30.57 1.63 8.61
CA GLY A 248 -30.88 2.15 9.95
C GLY A 248 -30.19 1.36 11.07
N ALA A 249 -30.90 1.14 12.18
CA ALA A 249 -30.33 0.51 13.37
C ALA A 249 -29.79 -0.91 13.15
N GLU A 250 -30.33 -1.65 12.18
CA GLU A 250 -29.82 -2.98 11.86
C GLU A 250 -28.44 -2.90 11.18
N ARG A 251 -28.30 -2.02 10.17
CA ARG A 251 -27.00 -1.69 9.56
C ARG A 251 -26.01 -1.22 10.62
N ASP A 252 -26.40 -0.26 11.44
CA ASP A 252 -25.51 0.32 12.47
C ASP A 252 -25.01 -0.73 13.45
N GLY A 253 -25.85 -1.71 13.81
CA GLY A 253 -25.44 -2.85 14.63
C GLY A 253 -24.36 -3.72 13.98
N TYR A 254 -24.35 -3.83 12.65
CA TYR A 254 -23.31 -4.58 11.92
C TYR A 254 -22.01 -3.79 11.77
N LEU A 255 -22.11 -2.48 11.49
CA LEU A 255 -20.97 -1.57 11.38
C LEU A 255 -20.26 -1.42 12.73
N ALA A 256 -21.00 -1.21 13.82
CA ALA A 256 -20.45 -1.17 15.18
C ALA A 256 -19.79 -2.48 15.63
N GLY A 257 -20.00 -3.58 14.90
CA GLY A 257 -19.38 -4.87 15.17
C GLY A 257 -18.08 -5.14 14.41
N GLN A 258 -17.58 -4.16 13.65
CA GLN A 258 -16.28 -4.19 12.99
C GLN A 258 -15.18 -3.58 13.88
N ASN A 259 -13.92 -3.80 13.51
CA ASN A 259 -12.81 -3.05 14.08
C ASN A 259 -12.85 -1.61 13.57
N ASP A 260 -12.38 -0.67 14.39
CA ASP A 260 -12.21 0.72 13.97
C ASP A 260 -11.25 0.80 12.78
N HIS A 261 -11.50 1.77 11.89
CA HIS A 261 -10.71 2.09 10.70
C HIS A 261 -10.68 0.99 9.64
N SER A 262 -11.73 0.16 9.62
CA SER A 262 -11.93 -0.88 8.62
C SER A 262 -12.72 -0.43 7.38
N LEU A 263 -12.74 -1.26 6.33
CA LEU A 263 -13.34 -0.92 5.04
C LEU A 263 -14.76 -1.50 4.87
N VAL A 264 -15.66 -0.67 4.37
CA VAL A 264 -17.02 -1.02 3.94
C VAL A 264 -17.06 -1.01 2.42
N TYR A 265 -16.96 -2.17 1.79
CA TYR A 265 -17.10 -2.28 0.33
C TYR A 265 -18.58 -2.37 -0.07
N GLY A 266 -19.01 -1.60 -1.06
CA GLY A 266 -20.40 -1.67 -1.52
C GLY A 266 -20.98 -0.34 -1.93
N TRP A 267 -22.27 -0.13 -1.67
CA TRP A 267 -22.93 1.15 -1.90
C TRP A 267 -24.14 1.41 -1.00
N GLY A 268 -24.66 2.63 -1.09
CA GLY A 268 -25.90 3.11 -0.48
C GLY A 268 -27.11 2.22 -0.76
N TYR A 269 -27.96 2.00 0.25
CA TYR A 269 -29.29 1.44 0.01
C TYR A 269 -30.13 2.47 -0.75
N ASP A 270 -30.89 2.02 -1.75
CA ASP A 270 -31.63 2.90 -2.67
C ASP A 270 -30.76 4.01 -3.30
N ASN A 271 -29.47 3.72 -3.54
CA ASN A 271 -28.50 4.62 -4.17
C ASN A 271 -28.23 5.91 -3.35
N ASP A 272 -28.29 5.81 -2.02
CA ASP A 272 -28.01 6.92 -1.10
C ASP A 272 -26.52 6.98 -0.70
N GLU A 273 -25.76 7.83 -1.40
CA GLU A 273 -24.34 8.09 -1.16
C GLU A 273 -24.08 8.66 0.24
N GLY A 274 -24.90 9.65 0.65
CA GLY A 274 -24.73 10.34 1.93
C GLY A 274 -24.95 9.40 3.12
N GLU A 275 -25.90 8.47 2.99
CA GLU A 275 -26.12 7.42 3.97
C GLU A 275 -24.96 6.41 4.02
N PHE A 276 -24.40 6.02 2.88
CA PHE A 276 -23.28 5.06 2.83
C PHE A 276 -22.05 5.60 3.56
N PHE A 277 -21.55 6.77 3.13
CA PHE A 277 -20.36 7.37 3.74
C PHE A 277 -20.63 7.89 5.14
N GLY A 278 -21.81 8.49 5.39
CA GLY A 278 -22.18 8.99 6.71
C GLY A 278 -22.26 7.88 7.76
N SER A 279 -22.88 6.75 7.43
CA SER A 279 -22.99 5.62 8.37
C SER A 279 -21.65 4.94 8.63
N ALA A 280 -20.78 4.79 7.62
CA ALA A 280 -19.41 4.31 7.82
C ALA A 280 -18.62 5.26 8.75
N SER A 281 -18.64 6.56 8.45
CA SER A 281 -17.91 7.58 9.22
C SER A 281 -18.30 7.59 10.70
N GLN A 282 -19.60 7.52 11.00
CA GLN A 282 -20.11 7.53 12.39
C GLN A 282 -19.66 6.33 13.22
N HIS A 283 -19.16 5.27 12.58
CA HIS A 283 -18.66 4.06 13.21
C HIS A 283 -17.14 3.90 13.06
N ASN A 284 -16.39 4.98 12.77
CA ASN A 284 -14.95 4.95 12.48
C ASN A 284 -14.58 4.06 11.28
N LEU A 285 -15.46 3.89 10.30
CA LEU A 285 -15.18 3.07 9.11
C LEU A 285 -15.02 3.94 7.86
N MET A 286 -14.46 3.35 6.82
CA MET A 286 -14.25 3.99 5.52
C MET A 286 -15.02 3.25 4.42
N GLY A 287 -15.79 3.99 3.63
CA GLY A 287 -16.56 3.44 2.51
C GLY A 287 -15.71 3.29 1.24
N VAL A 288 -15.89 2.19 0.53
CA VAL A 288 -15.26 1.90 -0.76
C VAL A 288 -16.35 1.53 -1.77
N PRO A 289 -16.72 2.43 -2.71
CA PRO A 289 -17.76 2.18 -3.70
C PRO A 289 -17.43 0.98 -4.62
N ALA A 290 -18.21 -0.10 -4.51
CA ALA A 290 -17.85 -1.37 -5.15
C ALA A 290 -19.04 -2.30 -5.46
N ASP A 291 -20.30 -1.84 -5.43
CA ASP A 291 -21.47 -2.68 -5.72
C ASP A 291 -21.50 -3.22 -7.18
N HIS A 292 -20.92 -2.50 -8.14
CA HIS A 292 -20.67 -2.93 -9.52
C HIS A 292 -19.27 -3.51 -9.76
N TYR A 293 -18.47 -3.77 -8.73
CA TYR A 293 -17.08 -4.24 -8.85
C TYR A 293 -16.99 -5.63 -9.53
N GLN A 294 -16.28 -5.72 -10.65
CA GLN A 294 -16.25 -6.92 -11.49
C GLN A 294 -14.95 -7.72 -11.39
N SER A 295 -13.90 -7.16 -10.77
CA SER A 295 -12.62 -7.84 -10.65
C SER A 295 -12.76 -9.13 -9.84
N SER A 296 -12.05 -10.16 -10.28
CA SER A 296 -12.03 -11.45 -9.61
C SER A 296 -11.12 -11.40 -8.39
N ALA A 297 -11.49 -12.10 -7.31
CA ALA A 297 -10.67 -12.20 -6.10
C ALA A 297 -9.26 -12.79 -6.30
N ALA A 298 -8.95 -13.39 -7.45
CA ALA A 298 -7.59 -13.79 -7.76
C ALA A 298 -6.65 -12.58 -7.92
N LEU A 299 -7.15 -11.47 -8.47
CA LEU A 299 -6.35 -10.25 -8.71
C LEU A 299 -5.85 -9.63 -7.41
N SER A 300 -6.60 -9.73 -6.31
CA SER A 300 -6.16 -9.28 -4.98
C SER A 300 -5.08 -10.15 -4.34
N LYS A 301 -4.70 -11.26 -4.98
CA LYS A 301 -3.73 -12.24 -4.46
C LYS A 301 -2.47 -12.35 -5.30
N TRP A 302 -2.47 -11.72 -6.47
CA TRP A 302 -1.34 -11.74 -7.37
C TRP A 302 -0.32 -10.68 -6.95
N GLU A 303 0.94 -11.08 -7.01
CA GLU A 303 2.07 -10.19 -6.76
C GLU A 303 2.16 -9.18 -7.91
N ALA A 304 1.95 -7.91 -7.58
CA ALA A 304 2.08 -6.78 -8.49
C ALA A 304 2.72 -5.63 -7.70
N PRO A 305 4.05 -5.51 -7.73
CA PRO A 305 4.76 -4.41 -7.07
C PRO A 305 4.23 -3.08 -7.59
N ILE A 306 3.74 -2.23 -6.69
CA ILE A 306 3.23 -0.91 -7.05
C ILE A 306 4.45 0.02 -7.10
N PRO A 307 4.76 0.62 -8.26
CA PRO A 307 5.89 1.52 -8.38
C PRO A 307 5.62 2.84 -7.65
N ALA A 308 6.66 3.63 -7.41
CA ALA A 308 6.50 5.03 -7.02
C ALA A 308 5.85 5.84 -8.15
N GLN A 309 5.17 6.94 -7.81
CA GLN A 309 4.64 7.86 -8.81
C GLN A 309 5.80 8.64 -9.45
N ALA A 310 6.09 8.37 -10.71
CA ALA A 310 7.11 9.10 -11.47
C ALA A 310 6.80 10.61 -11.66
N SER A 311 5.58 11.04 -11.33
CA SER A 311 5.10 12.41 -11.51
C SER A 311 5.32 13.33 -10.31
N HIS A 312 6.01 12.85 -9.26
CA HIS A 312 6.40 13.68 -8.12
C HIS A 312 7.25 14.89 -8.52
N VAL A 313 7.02 16.02 -7.88
CA VAL A 313 7.69 17.29 -8.13
C VAL A 313 8.68 17.58 -7.00
N ALA A 314 9.88 18.04 -7.38
CA ALA A 314 10.91 18.38 -6.40
C ALA A 314 10.40 19.47 -5.43
N PRO A 315 10.52 19.29 -4.10
CA PRO A 315 10.15 20.30 -3.10
C PRO A 315 10.79 21.67 -3.33
N SER A 316 11.97 21.70 -3.96
CA SER A 316 12.73 22.91 -4.29
C SER A 316 12.25 23.62 -5.57
N THR A 317 11.16 23.17 -6.19
CA THR A 317 10.68 23.76 -7.46
C THR A 317 10.35 25.24 -7.27
N PRO A 318 11.03 26.15 -8.01
CA PRO A 318 10.91 27.58 -7.79
C PRO A 318 9.57 28.10 -8.28
N THR A 319 9.01 29.06 -7.56
CA THR A 319 7.77 29.75 -7.97
C THR A 319 8.09 30.89 -8.94
N GLU A 320 7.45 30.86 -10.10
CA GLU A 320 7.61 31.87 -11.14
C GLU A 320 6.79 33.13 -10.84
N ALA A 321 7.43 34.30 -10.83
CA ALA A 321 6.73 35.57 -10.69
C ALA A 321 5.90 35.89 -11.94
N GLY A 322 4.76 36.56 -11.77
CA GLY A 322 3.90 36.93 -12.91
C GLY A 322 2.97 35.82 -13.40
N THR A 323 2.80 34.76 -12.61
CA THR A 323 2.07 33.53 -12.96
C THR A 323 0.86 33.28 -12.06
N HIS A 324 -0.22 32.73 -12.62
CA HIS A 324 -1.32 32.10 -11.89
C HIS A 324 -1.18 30.58 -12.00
N TYR A 325 -1.17 29.87 -10.89
CA TYR A 325 -1.09 28.40 -10.88
C TYR A 325 -2.49 27.78 -10.79
N VAL A 326 -2.79 26.83 -11.66
CA VAL A 326 -4.05 26.08 -11.65
C VAL A 326 -3.80 24.59 -11.68
N ALA A 327 -4.47 23.86 -10.78
CA ALA A 327 -4.51 22.39 -10.81
C ALA A 327 -5.92 21.93 -11.19
N PHE A 328 -5.99 21.01 -12.16
CA PHE A 328 -7.20 20.28 -12.51
C PHE A 328 -7.18 18.93 -11.81
N VAL A 329 -8.26 18.63 -11.07
CA VAL A 329 -8.38 17.39 -10.29
C VAL A 329 -9.64 16.67 -10.70
N MET A 330 -9.52 15.48 -11.30
CA MET A 330 -10.67 14.63 -11.60
C MET A 330 -11.14 13.92 -10.34
N SER A 331 -12.43 14.10 -10.01
CA SER A 331 -13.07 13.51 -8.83
C SER A 331 -13.47 12.03 -9.03
N ASP A 332 -14.11 11.45 -8.00
CA ASP A 332 -14.69 10.10 -7.95
C ASP A 332 -13.67 8.97 -8.00
N GLY A 333 -12.39 9.26 -7.78
CA GLY A 333 -11.34 8.25 -7.65
C GLY A 333 -11.47 7.33 -6.42
N ASP A 334 -12.36 7.64 -5.49
CA ASP A 334 -12.77 6.73 -4.41
C ASP A 334 -13.46 5.47 -4.97
N ASN A 335 -14.06 5.58 -6.15
CA ASN A 335 -14.87 4.57 -6.79
C ASN A 335 -14.02 3.47 -7.45
N VAL A 336 -13.62 2.46 -6.68
CA VAL A 336 -12.76 1.36 -7.17
C VAL A 336 -13.40 0.53 -8.29
N GLN A 337 -14.73 0.46 -8.37
CA GLN A 337 -15.40 -0.19 -9.51
C GLN A 337 -15.24 0.62 -10.80
N TRP A 338 -15.21 1.95 -10.77
CA TRP A 338 -14.90 2.75 -11.95
C TRP A 338 -13.44 2.60 -12.35
N LEU A 339 -12.52 2.72 -11.39
CA LEU A 339 -11.08 2.56 -11.61
C LEU A 339 -10.74 1.21 -12.27
N THR A 340 -11.46 0.15 -11.91
CA THR A 340 -11.23 -1.20 -12.44
C THR A 340 -12.15 -1.59 -13.60
N ASN A 341 -13.14 -0.80 -13.98
CA ASN A 341 -13.97 -1.10 -15.13
C ASN A 341 -13.43 -0.39 -16.38
N ASP A 342 -13.87 0.84 -16.65
CA ASP A 342 -13.56 1.55 -17.90
C ASP A 342 -12.63 2.75 -17.75
N PHE A 343 -12.23 3.12 -16.53
CA PHE A 343 -11.32 4.25 -16.27
C PHE A 343 -10.08 4.23 -17.16
N ALA A 344 -9.33 3.12 -17.13
CA ALA A 344 -8.04 3.01 -17.80
C ALA A 344 -8.10 3.03 -19.34
N ARG A 345 -9.26 2.72 -19.95
CA ARG A 345 -9.37 2.53 -21.42
C ARG A 345 -10.36 3.46 -22.11
N SER A 346 -11.23 4.12 -21.35
CA SER A 346 -12.20 5.04 -21.94
C SER A 346 -11.53 6.37 -22.28
N ASN A 347 -11.76 6.85 -23.51
CA ASN A 347 -11.24 8.14 -23.97
C ASN A 347 -11.75 9.36 -23.18
N ARG A 348 -12.71 9.15 -22.26
CA ARG A 348 -13.28 10.19 -21.40
C ARG A 348 -12.37 10.54 -20.21
N TRP A 349 -11.49 9.62 -19.79
CA TRP A 349 -10.75 9.64 -18.53
C TRP A 349 -9.24 9.45 -18.77
N PHE A 350 -8.58 8.62 -17.95
CA PHE A 350 -7.21 8.16 -18.13
C PHE A 350 -6.89 7.59 -19.52
N GLY A 351 -7.83 6.87 -20.14
CA GLY A 351 -7.66 6.37 -21.52
C GLY A 351 -7.78 7.44 -22.62
N SER A 352 -7.92 8.72 -22.29
CA SER A 352 -8.04 9.82 -23.25
C SER A 352 -6.77 10.02 -24.07
N GLU A 353 -6.93 10.37 -25.36
CA GLU A 353 -5.82 10.81 -26.21
C GLU A 353 -5.19 12.14 -25.75
N HIS A 354 -5.85 12.84 -24.82
CA HIS A 354 -5.35 14.07 -24.21
C HIS A 354 -4.57 13.84 -22.91
N ARG A 355 -4.52 12.61 -22.37
CA ARG A 355 -3.64 12.29 -21.25
C ARG A 355 -2.18 12.55 -21.65
N GLY A 356 -1.42 13.16 -20.74
CA GLY A 356 -0.03 13.55 -20.97
C GLY A 356 0.16 14.80 -21.84
N ALA A 357 -0.90 15.45 -22.32
CA ALA A 357 -0.79 16.71 -23.08
C ALA A 357 -0.72 17.97 -22.20
N PHE A 358 -1.04 17.83 -20.91
CA PHE A 358 -0.97 18.87 -19.87
C PHE A 358 -0.93 18.20 -18.50
N ASP A 359 -0.46 18.92 -17.48
CA ASP A 359 -0.43 18.39 -16.13
C ASP A 359 -1.86 18.15 -15.62
N MET A 360 -2.10 16.97 -15.07
CA MET A 360 -3.42 16.52 -14.62
C MET A 360 -3.31 15.77 -13.31
N THR A 361 -4.29 15.96 -12.42
CA THR A 361 -4.40 15.19 -11.18
C THR A 361 -5.68 14.37 -11.16
N PHE A 362 -5.61 13.13 -10.67
CA PHE A 362 -6.76 12.27 -10.43
C PHE A 362 -6.87 11.93 -8.95
N ASP A 363 -8.08 12.00 -8.39
CA ASP A 363 -8.40 11.26 -7.18
C ASP A 363 -8.14 9.76 -7.44
N MET A 364 -7.63 9.02 -6.46
CA MET A 364 -7.53 7.56 -6.50
C MET A 364 -7.54 6.96 -5.10
N SER A 365 -8.32 5.89 -4.89
CA SER A 365 -8.40 5.19 -3.60
C SER A 365 -7.17 4.29 -3.36
N PRO A 366 -6.46 4.45 -2.22
CA PRO A 366 -5.43 3.51 -1.78
C PRO A 366 -5.95 2.08 -1.55
N ALA A 367 -7.24 1.88 -1.26
CA ALA A 367 -7.84 0.55 -1.13
C ALA A 367 -7.82 -0.27 -2.44
N LEU A 368 -7.47 0.34 -3.58
CA LEU A 368 -7.24 -0.39 -4.81
C LEU A 368 -6.06 -1.36 -4.70
N ARG A 369 -5.04 -1.05 -3.87
CA ARG A 369 -3.88 -1.93 -3.64
C ARG A 369 -4.27 -3.29 -3.08
N GLU A 370 -5.32 -3.34 -2.27
CA GLU A 370 -5.81 -4.60 -1.71
C GLU A 370 -6.70 -5.36 -2.70
N SER A 371 -7.56 -4.65 -3.42
CA SER A 371 -8.60 -5.29 -4.22
C SER A 371 -8.14 -5.67 -5.63
N ASN A 372 -7.29 -4.84 -6.25
CA ASN A 372 -6.73 -5.08 -7.58
C ASN A 372 -5.39 -4.31 -7.76
N PRO A 373 -4.29 -4.79 -7.14
CA PRO A 373 -2.97 -4.16 -7.24
C PRO A 373 -2.43 -4.13 -8.68
N VAL A 374 -2.84 -5.09 -9.53
CA VAL A 374 -2.51 -5.09 -10.97
C VAL A 374 -3.04 -3.85 -11.67
N ALA A 375 -4.24 -3.39 -11.31
CA ALA A 375 -4.81 -2.18 -11.89
C ALA A 375 -4.07 -0.93 -11.45
N LEU A 376 -3.72 -0.84 -10.16
CA LEU A 376 -2.97 0.29 -9.63
C LEU A 376 -1.57 0.39 -10.26
N LYS A 377 -0.82 -0.72 -10.30
CA LYS A 377 0.48 -0.80 -10.98
C LYS A 377 0.39 -0.31 -12.42
N TYR A 378 -0.54 -0.88 -13.20
CA TYR A 378 -0.72 -0.50 -14.60
C TYR A 378 -1.00 1.00 -14.77
N ILE A 379 -1.85 1.58 -13.93
CA ILE A 379 -2.18 3.02 -14.01
C ILE A 379 -0.93 3.88 -13.76
N TYR A 380 -0.08 3.51 -12.79
CA TYR A 380 1.17 4.21 -12.53
C TYR A 380 2.21 4.03 -13.64
N ASP A 381 2.40 2.80 -14.12
CA ASP A 381 3.31 2.50 -15.24
C ASP A 381 2.96 3.33 -16.49
N GLU A 382 1.67 3.39 -16.82
CA GLU A 382 1.19 4.15 -17.97
C GLU A 382 1.36 5.66 -17.76
N ALA A 383 1.12 6.15 -16.55
CA ALA A 383 1.28 7.57 -16.20
C ALA A 383 2.76 8.00 -16.25
N ALA A 384 3.69 7.10 -15.92
CA ALA A 384 5.13 7.38 -15.97
C ALA A 384 5.65 7.67 -17.39
N GLY A 385 4.93 7.22 -18.42
CA GLY A 385 5.26 7.49 -19.82
C GLY A 385 4.72 8.80 -20.40
N ASP A 386 3.98 9.60 -19.62
CA ASP A 386 3.36 10.84 -20.10
C ASP A 386 4.37 12.00 -20.24
N GLU A 387 4.22 12.83 -21.28
CA GLU A 387 5.07 14.02 -21.51
C GLU A 387 4.84 15.10 -20.44
N HIS A 388 3.58 15.39 -20.15
CA HIS A 388 3.16 16.18 -19.00
C HIS A 388 2.66 15.28 -17.87
N ARG A 389 2.80 15.74 -16.64
CA ARG A 389 2.64 14.89 -15.45
C ARG A 389 1.18 14.49 -15.24
N THR A 390 0.94 13.18 -15.12
CA THR A 390 -0.29 12.62 -14.55
C THR A 390 -0.02 12.21 -13.11
N PHE A 391 -0.67 12.88 -12.15
CA PHE A 391 -0.45 12.69 -10.71
C PHE A 391 -1.70 12.16 -10.01
N PHE A 392 -1.52 11.41 -8.93
CA PHE A 392 -2.61 10.80 -8.18
C PHE A 392 -2.58 11.17 -6.71
N VAL A 393 -3.76 11.47 -6.16
CA VAL A 393 -3.95 11.83 -4.75
C VAL A 393 -4.96 10.92 -4.08
N ALA A 394 -4.85 10.76 -2.76
CA ALA A 394 -5.74 9.90 -2.01
C ALA A 394 -7.16 10.45 -2.03
N ALA A 395 -8.09 9.66 -2.59
CA ALA A 395 -9.51 9.99 -2.62
C ALA A 395 -10.15 9.73 -1.24
N GLY A 396 -10.00 10.70 -0.33
CA GLY A 396 -10.20 10.47 1.10
C GLY A 396 -8.94 9.86 1.72
N GLY A 397 -9.10 8.94 2.67
CA GLY A 397 -8.00 8.19 3.24
C GLY A 397 -7.76 6.89 2.47
N GLU A 398 -7.57 5.77 3.19
CA GLU A 398 -7.57 4.44 2.55
C GLU A 398 -8.88 4.17 1.80
N GLY A 399 -10.00 4.51 2.45
CA GLY A 399 -11.30 4.68 1.81
C GLY A 399 -11.92 6.03 2.17
N LEU A 400 -13.13 6.28 1.67
CA LEU A 400 -13.80 7.55 1.87
C LEU A 400 -14.60 7.57 3.18
N ASN A 401 -14.41 8.62 3.96
CA ASN A 401 -15.29 8.99 5.06
C ASN A 401 -15.59 10.50 4.99
N TYR A 402 -16.50 10.96 5.85
CA TYR A 402 -16.70 12.36 6.16
C TYR A 402 -15.95 12.64 7.48
N PRO A 403 -14.73 13.21 7.46
CA PRO A 403 -13.94 13.40 8.66
C PRO A 403 -14.70 14.13 9.76
N SER A 404 -15.60 15.05 9.40
CA SER A 404 -16.45 15.78 10.35
C SER A 404 -17.34 14.86 11.19
N GLN A 405 -17.73 13.71 10.64
CA GLN A 405 -18.59 12.72 11.27
C GLN A 405 -17.79 11.60 11.96
N THR A 406 -16.51 11.41 11.62
CA THR A 406 -15.62 10.38 12.18
C THR A 406 -15.25 10.68 13.64
N PRO A 407 -15.64 9.84 14.62
CA PRO A 407 -15.29 10.06 16.03
C PRO A 407 -13.77 10.11 16.31
N ASP A 408 -13.01 9.16 15.75
CA ASP A 408 -11.57 9.03 15.93
C ASP A 408 -10.81 9.38 14.63
N VAL A 409 -10.53 10.67 14.43
CA VAL A 409 -9.77 11.14 13.27
C VAL A 409 -8.31 10.70 13.34
N GLY A 410 -7.74 10.59 14.54
CA GLY A 410 -6.34 10.20 14.74
C GLY A 410 -6.06 8.79 14.21
N GLY A 411 -6.84 7.81 14.67
CA GLY A 411 -6.69 6.43 14.19
C GLY A 411 -7.06 6.27 12.70
N PHE A 412 -8.00 7.07 12.20
CA PHE A 412 -8.31 7.11 10.76
C PHE A 412 -7.09 7.56 9.95
N MET A 413 -6.36 8.57 10.44
CA MET A 413 -5.14 9.04 9.79
C MET A 413 -3.98 8.05 9.92
N ASP A 414 -3.87 7.32 11.03
CA ASP A 414 -2.88 6.24 11.16
C ASP A 414 -3.06 5.19 10.07
N ALA A 415 -4.28 4.68 9.89
CA ALA A 415 -4.60 3.70 8.86
C ALA A 415 -4.41 4.27 7.45
N SER A 416 -4.87 5.50 7.23
CA SER A 416 -4.81 6.14 5.90
C SER A 416 -3.40 6.44 5.46
N VAL A 417 -2.53 6.95 6.36
CA VAL A 417 -1.14 7.25 6.02
C VAL A 417 -0.39 5.97 5.63
N GLN A 418 -0.57 4.88 6.38
CA GLN A 418 0.05 3.61 6.02
C GLN A 418 -0.36 3.17 4.61
N ALA A 419 -1.66 3.21 4.32
CA ALA A 419 -2.18 2.86 3.00
C ALA A 419 -1.66 3.79 1.89
N MET A 420 -1.53 5.08 2.17
CA MET A 420 -1.05 6.10 1.26
C MET A 420 0.45 5.95 0.94
N GLU A 421 1.27 5.65 1.95
CA GLU A 421 2.71 5.38 1.79
C GLU A 421 2.95 4.14 0.90
N GLU A 422 2.15 3.07 1.08
CA GLU A 422 2.23 1.86 0.26
C GLU A 422 1.87 2.08 -1.23
N VAL A 423 1.24 3.22 -1.56
CA VAL A 423 0.86 3.59 -2.94
C VAL A 423 1.44 4.92 -3.38
N ASP A 424 2.42 5.43 -2.64
CA ASP A 424 3.14 6.68 -2.92
C ASP A 424 2.22 7.90 -3.11
N GLN A 425 1.27 8.11 -2.19
CA GLN A 425 0.37 9.28 -2.20
C GLN A 425 0.62 10.16 -0.97
N ASN A 426 0.68 11.47 -1.17
CA ASN A 426 1.04 12.42 -0.10
C ASN A 426 0.03 13.58 0.08
N ILE A 427 -1.05 13.61 -0.71
CA ILE A 427 -2.14 14.59 -0.60
C ILE A 427 -3.45 13.83 -0.39
N ILE A 428 -4.29 14.37 0.49
CA ILE A 428 -5.62 13.85 0.79
C ILE A 428 -6.72 14.76 0.20
N SER A 429 -7.59 14.18 -0.63
CA SER A 429 -8.74 14.83 -1.28
C SER A 429 -10.02 14.50 -0.52
N VAL A 430 -10.41 15.36 0.41
CA VAL A 430 -11.53 15.14 1.32
C VAL A 430 -12.85 15.57 0.71
N LEU A 431 -13.84 14.68 0.75
CA LEU A 431 -15.25 15.02 0.59
C LEU A 431 -15.89 15.22 1.96
N ASP A 432 -16.49 16.38 2.21
CA ASP A 432 -17.29 16.62 3.41
C ASP A 432 -18.32 17.74 3.17
N ASP A 433 -19.61 17.42 3.26
CA ASP A 433 -20.67 18.40 2.99
C ASP A 433 -20.79 19.47 4.08
N SER A 434 -20.34 19.20 5.30
CA SER A 434 -20.41 20.12 6.44
C SER A 434 -19.12 20.10 7.25
N PRO A 435 -18.02 20.62 6.68
CA PRO A 435 -16.68 20.42 7.20
C PRO A 435 -16.48 21.08 8.57
N ASN A 436 -15.99 20.30 9.52
CA ASN A 436 -15.46 20.75 10.79
C ASN A 436 -13.95 20.98 10.63
N MET A 437 -13.55 22.25 10.54
CA MET A 437 -12.16 22.61 10.30
C MET A 437 -11.20 22.06 11.36
N ALA A 438 -11.61 21.94 12.63
CA ALA A 438 -10.72 21.40 13.67
C ALA A 438 -10.38 19.92 13.44
N LYS A 439 -11.27 19.16 12.80
CA LYS A 439 -11.01 17.78 12.41
C LYS A 439 -10.16 17.69 11.15
N LEU A 440 -10.40 18.55 10.16
CA LEU A 440 -9.55 18.62 8.96
C LEU A 440 -8.12 19.06 9.31
N GLN A 441 -7.95 19.93 10.30
CA GLN A 441 -6.65 20.35 10.82
C GLN A 441 -5.86 19.16 11.38
N GLN A 442 -6.50 18.26 12.13
CA GLN A 442 -5.86 17.03 12.63
C GLN A 442 -5.34 16.12 11.51
N MET A 443 -5.94 16.16 10.32
CA MET A 443 -5.48 15.36 9.19
C MET A 443 -4.15 15.86 8.64
N VAL A 444 -3.96 17.18 8.56
CA VAL A 444 -2.73 17.77 8.03
C VAL A 444 -1.61 17.89 9.07
N GLU A 445 -1.89 17.62 10.35
CA GLU A 445 -0.84 17.48 11.40
C GLU A 445 0.13 16.32 11.10
N ARG A 446 -0.30 15.36 10.27
CA ARG A 446 0.51 14.21 9.88
C ARG A 446 1.70 14.63 9.03
N PRO A 447 2.96 14.33 9.42
CA PRO A 447 4.14 14.73 8.66
C PRO A 447 4.13 14.21 7.22
N GLU A 448 3.50 13.05 6.99
CA GLU A 448 3.40 12.38 5.69
C GLU A 448 2.46 13.10 4.70
N ILE A 449 1.61 14.02 5.21
CA ILE A 449 0.63 14.75 4.40
C ILE A 449 1.21 16.11 3.99
N LEU A 450 1.31 16.32 2.68
CA LEU A 450 1.79 17.56 2.04
C LEU A 450 0.76 18.68 2.17
N GLY A 451 -0.52 18.33 1.99
CA GLY A 451 -1.64 19.25 2.01
C GLY A 451 -2.98 18.52 1.80
N LEU A 452 -4.07 19.27 1.90
CA LEU A 452 -5.42 18.73 1.79
C LEU A 452 -6.24 19.52 0.77
N MET A 453 -6.90 18.81 -0.14
CA MET A 453 -7.95 19.37 -1.00
C MET A 453 -9.31 19.14 -0.34
N LEU A 454 -10.15 20.18 -0.28
CA LEU A 454 -11.48 20.12 0.31
C LEU A 454 -12.58 20.28 -0.74
N LYS A 455 -13.34 19.19 -0.93
CA LYS A 455 -14.58 19.12 -1.71
C LYS A 455 -15.78 19.26 -0.76
N THR A 456 -16.55 20.33 -0.90
CA THR A 456 -17.68 20.61 0.00
C THR A 456 -18.79 21.42 -0.68
N GLY A 457 -20.04 21.23 -0.25
CA GLY A 457 -21.21 21.87 -0.84
C GLY A 457 -21.44 21.51 -2.31
N ASN A 458 -22.33 22.26 -2.96
CA ASN A 458 -22.73 21.98 -4.34
C ASN A 458 -21.55 21.99 -5.32
N ALA A 459 -21.43 20.91 -6.10
CA ALA A 459 -20.33 20.68 -7.04
C ALA A 459 -18.94 20.95 -6.41
N TYR A 460 -18.79 20.60 -5.13
CA TYR A 460 -17.56 20.65 -4.36
C TYR A 460 -16.93 22.03 -4.13
N LYS A 461 -17.50 23.11 -4.70
CA LYS A 461 -16.97 24.48 -4.67
C LYS A 461 -17.60 25.38 -3.61
N GLY A 462 -18.20 24.81 -2.56
CA GLY A 462 -18.97 25.53 -1.54
C GLY A 462 -18.20 26.58 -0.73
N ARG A 463 -16.87 26.53 -0.75
CA ARG A 463 -15.98 27.50 -0.07
C ARG A 463 -15.20 28.42 -1.02
N ASN A 464 -15.46 28.34 -2.33
CA ASN A 464 -14.98 29.29 -3.33
C ASN A 464 -13.45 29.54 -3.30
N GLY A 465 -12.64 28.48 -3.26
CA GLY A 465 -11.18 28.61 -3.33
C GLY A 465 -10.51 29.10 -2.05
N GLN A 466 -11.19 29.09 -0.91
CA GLN A 466 -10.59 29.44 0.37
C GLN A 466 -9.43 28.50 0.71
N ILE A 467 -8.32 29.08 1.18
CA ILE A 467 -7.15 28.39 1.74
C ILE A 467 -7.16 28.61 3.26
N THR A 468 -7.04 27.53 4.03
CA THR A 468 -6.87 27.56 5.49
C THR A 468 -5.53 26.91 5.83
N TRP A 469 -4.76 27.53 6.72
CA TRP A 469 -3.45 27.04 7.11
C TRP A 469 -3.50 26.40 8.50
N HIS A 470 -2.74 25.31 8.67
CA HIS A 470 -2.51 24.67 9.97
C HIS A 470 -1.11 24.10 9.96
N GLU A 471 -0.27 24.50 10.93
CA GLU A 471 1.13 24.07 11.03
C GLU A 471 1.86 24.14 9.69
N GLY A 472 1.74 25.30 9.02
CA GLY A 472 2.39 25.56 7.75
C GLY A 472 1.88 24.76 6.55
N LYS A 473 0.88 23.89 6.72
CA LYS A 473 0.28 23.08 5.65
C LYS A 473 -1.08 23.64 5.18
N PRO A 474 -1.37 23.61 3.87
CA PRO A 474 -2.59 24.18 3.32
C PRO A 474 -3.74 23.17 3.27
N ILE A 475 -4.93 23.64 3.67
CA ILE A 475 -6.22 23.06 3.33
C ILE A 475 -6.86 23.97 2.27
N VAL A 476 -6.92 23.49 1.02
CA VAL A 476 -7.35 24.27 -0.15
C VAL A 476 -8.71 23.76 -0.64
N SER A 477 -9.72 24.62 -0.65
CA SER A 477 -11.03 24.26 -1.20
C SER A 477 -11.12 24.48 -2.72
N VAL A 478 -11.98 23.71 -3.39
CA VAL A 478 -12.26 23.88 -4.81
C VAL A 478 -12.84 25.28 -5.08
N LYS A 479 -12.38 25.92 -6.16
CA LYS A 479 -12.84 27.26 -6.57
C LYS A 479 -13.81 27.20 -7.75
N TYR A 480 -13.48 26.40 -8.76
CA TYR A 480 -14.33 26.14 -9.93
C TYR A 480 -14.58 24.64 -10.06
N SER A 481 -15.72 24.27 -10.61
CA SER A 481 -16.07 22.89 -10.88
C SER A 481 -16.61 22.78 -12.30
N LEU A 482 -15.80 22.17 -13.17
CA LEU A 482 -16.19 21.74 -14.50
C LEU A 482 -17.17 20.57 -14.36
N TRP A 483 -18.45 20.91 -14.24
CA TRP A 483 -19.56 19.99 -14.00
C TRP A 483 -20.78 20.52 -14.73
N ASP A 484 -21.46 19.67 -15.49
CA ASP A 484 -22.71 19.99 -16.19
C ASP A 484 -23.73 20.68 -15.25
N GLY A 485 -24.13 21.90 -15.61
CA GLY A 485 -25.04 22.73 -14.82
C GLY A 485 -24.35 23.68 -13.81
N PHE A 486 -23.02 23.63 -13.72
CA PHE A 486 -22.18 24.54 -12.93
C PHE A 486 -21.28 25.38 -13.84
N ASP A 487 -19.95 25.35 -13.68
CA ASP A 487 -19.05 26.21 -14.44
C ASP A 487 -18.76 25.61 -15.83
N THR A 488 -18.88 26.42 -16.88
CA THR A 488 -18.59 26.01 -18.27
C THR A 488 -17.10 26.17 -18.60
N PRO A 489 -16.59 25.50 -19.66
CA PRO A 489 -15.22 25.72 -20.12
C PRO A 489 -14.86 27.19 -20.38
N ASN A 490 -15.70 27.95 -21.09
CA ASN A 490 -15.42 29.36 -21.38
C ASN A 490 -15.48 30.26 -20.13
N GLU A 491 -16.34 29.95 -19.16
CA GLU A 491 -16.38 30.65 -17.87
C GLU A 491 -15.08 30.43 -17.08
N ILE A 492 -14.58 29.19 -17.06
CA ILE A 492 -13.32 28.84 -16.40
C ILE A 492 -12.14 29.52 -17.10
N VAL A 493 -12.05 29.47 -18.44
CA VAL A 493 -11.02 30.19 -19.23
C VAL A 493 -11.05 31.68 -18.90
N SER A 494 -12.23 32.29 -18.94
CA SER A 494 -12.39 33.71 -18.66
C SER A 494 -11.99 34.06 -17.22
N ALA A 495 -12.32 33.21 -16.26
CA ALA A 495 -11.99 33.43 -14.86
C ALA A 495 -10.48 33.32 -14.60
N LEU A 496 -9.83 32.29 -15.13
CA LEU A 496 -8.39 32.05 -14.94
C LEU A 496 -7.54 33.11 -15.64
N ASN A 497 -7.89 33.50 -16.88
CA ASN A 497 -7.16 34.55 -17.61
C ASN A 497 -7.27 35.95 -16.98
N ASN A 498 -8.25 36.18 -16.09
CA ASN A 498 -8.42 37.42 -15.35
C ASN A 498 -8.01 37.29 -13.87
N ALA A 499 -7.47 36.15 -13.46
CA ALA A 499 -7.07 35.93 -12.08
C ALA A 499 -5.74 36.66 -11.74
N PRO A 500 -5.46 36.90 -10.45
CA PRO A 500 -4.17 37.46 -10.02
C PRO A 500 -2.99 36.57 -10.43
N THR A 501 -1.86 37.20 -10.76
CA THR A 501 -0.63 36.53 -11.23
C THR A 501 0.58 36.91 -10.37
N ASP A 502 0.37 37.03 -9.06
CA ASP A 502 1.42 37.36 -8.08
C ASP A 502 1.54 36.22 -7.07
N PRO A 503 2.12 35.07 -7.48
CA PRO A 503 2.08 33.85 -6.69
C PRO A 503 3.02 33.90 -5.48
N LEU A 504 3.96 34.85 -5.46
CA LEU A 504 4.88 35.07 -4.34
C LEU A 504 4.22 35.84 -3.18
N ASN A 505 3.20 36.65 -3.44
CA ASN A 505 2.61 37.54 -2.42
C ASN A 505 1.08 37.47 -2.31
N ASN A 506 0.41 36.81 -3.25
CA ASN A 506 -1.04 36.73 -3.30
C ASN A 506 -1.53 35.28 -3.51
N GLN A 507 -2.04 34.67 -2.45
CA GLN A 507 -2.63 33.33 -2.47
C GLN A 507 -3.81 33.17 -3.44
N ALA A 508 -4.46 34.27 -3.86
CA ALA A 508 -5.50 34.21 -4.89
C ALA A 508 -4.95 33.91 -6.30
N SER A 509 -3.62 33.82 -6.45
CA SER A 509 -2.92 33.38 -7.67
C SER A 509 -2.84 31.85 -7.80
N TYR A 510 -3.53 31.11 -6.94
CA TYR A 510 -3.61 29.64 -6.95
C TYR A 510 -5.08 29.21 -7.03
N THR A 511 -5.38 28.24 -7.88
CA THR A 511 -6.74 27.75 -8.11
C THR A 511 -6.79 26.24 -8.25
N ILE A 512 -7.73 25.60 -7.55
CA ILE A 512 -8.13 24.22 -7.84
C ILE A 512 -9.42 24.24 -8.65
N VAL A 513 -9.42 23.51 -9.76
CA VAL A 513 -10.60 23.21 -10.58
C VAL A 513 -10.96 21.74 -10.43
N ASN A 514 -12.14 21.44 -9.89
CA ASN A 514 -12.69 20.09 -9.91
C ASN A 514 -13.15 19.75 -11.34
N VAL A 515 -12.79 18.56 -11.82
CA VAL A 515 -13.24 17.99 -13.08
C VAL A 515 -14.16 16.83 -12.76
N HIS A 516 -15.47 17.04 -12.91
CA HIS A 516 -16.44 16.00 -12.62
C HIS A 516 -16.45 14.97 -13.75
N PRO A 517 -16.21 13.68 -13.46
CA PRO A 517 -16.07 12.71 -14.51
C PRO A 517 -17.37 12.57 -15.33
N TRP A 518 -18.52 12.41 -14.69
CA TRP A 518 -19.73 12.01 -15.43
C TRP A 518 -20.31 13.09 -16.36
N SER A 519 -19.71 14.29 -16.36
CA SER A 519 -20.11 15.40 -17.21
C SER A 519 -19.72 15.27 -18.67
N THR A 520 -20.47 15.96 -19.52
CA THR A 520 -20.30 15.95 -20.98
C THR A 520 -19.98 17.33 -21.53
N SER A 521 -20.26 18.41 -20.79
CA SER A 521 -20.38 19.80 -21.22
C SER A 521 -20.33 19.99 -22.73
N LEU A 522 -21.51 20.08 -23.34
CA LEU A 522 -21.69 20.46 -24.76
C LEU A 522 -22.07 21.94 -24.91
N SER A 523 -22.16 22.67 -23.80
CA SER A 523 -22.50 24.09 -23.75
C SER A 523 -21.24 24.93 -23.53
N ASP A 524 -21.18 26.07 -24.22
CA ASP A 524 -20.25 27.17 -23.95
C ASP A 524 -18.76 26.76 -23.84
N GLY A 525 -18.18 26.34 -24.97
CA GLY A 525 -16.80 25.85 -25.07
C GLY A 525 -16.67 24.34 -24.85
N GLY A 526 -17.77 23.68 -24.50
CA GLY A 526 -17.89 22.24 -24.33
C GLY A 526 -17.50 21.37 -25.54
N GLN A 527 -16.79 20.27 -25.28
CA GLN A 527 -16.23 19.32 -26.25
C GLN A 527 -16.80 17.89 -26.16
N GLY A 528 -17.72 17.61 -25.22
CA GLY A 528 -18.45 16.33 -25.18
C GLY A 528 -17.98 15.33 -24.10
N ASP A 529 -16.78 15.50 -23.56
CA ASP A 529 -16.23 14.69 -22.48
C ASP A 529 -15.25 15.53 -21.63
N PRO A 530 -14.93 15.09 -20.39
CA PRO A 530 -14.20 15.94 -19.45
C PRO A 530 -12.76 16.19 -19.85
N MET A 531 -12.03 15.19 -20.36
CA MET A 531 -10.64 15.41 -20.78
C MET A 531 -10.54 16.32 -22.01
N SER A 532 -11.45 16.18 -22.97
CA SER A 532 -11.55 17.11 -24.10
C SER A 532 -11.92 18.53 -23.65
N ASN A 533 -12.76 18.66 -22.62
CA ASN A 533 -13.09 19.96 -22.01
C ASN A 533 -11.87 20.60 -21.33
N VAL A 534 -11.10 19.84 -20.54
CA VAL A 534 -9.87 20.35 -19.92
C VAL A 534 -8.88 20.76 -20.99
N ASN A 535 -8.65 19.91 -22.01
CA ASN A 535 -7.79 20.23 -23.15
C ASN A 535 -8.21 21.54 -23.84
N TYR A 536 -9.51 21.76 -24.05
CA TYR A 536 -10.01 23.03 -24.60
C TYR A 536 -9.69 24.21 -23.68
N ILE A 537 -9.89 24.07 -22.37
CA ILE A 537 -9.58 25.14 -21.40
C ILE A 537 -8.08 25.48 -21.49
N VAL A 538 -7.21 24.49 -21.34
CA VAL A 538 -5.74 24.66 -21.35
C VAL A 538 -5.26 25.38 -22.61
N ASN A 539 -5.77 24.98 -23.79
CA ASN A 539 -5.40 25.60 -25.07
C ASN A 539 -5.91 27.05 -25.25
N ASN A 540 -6.77 27.56 -24.36
CA ASN A 540 -7.31 28.91 -24.39
C ASN A 540 -6.88 29.77 -23.19
N LEU A 541 -5.97 29.26 -22.33
CA LEU A 541 -5.39 30.04 -21.25
C LEU A 541 -4.34 31.04 -21.77
N SER A 542 -4.17 32.16 -21.07
CA SER A 542 -3.09 33.10 -21.34
C SER A 542 -1.75 32.53 -20.85
N ASN A 543 -0.64 33.00 -21.43
CA ASN A 543 0.72 32.61 -21.03
C ASN A 543 1.09 32.96 -19.57
N SER A 544 0.20 33.65 -18.85
CA SER A 544 0.37 33.97 -17.43
C SER A 544 -0.31 32.96 -16.52
N VAL A 545 -0.90 31.88 -17.05
CA VAL A 545 -1.54 30.81 -16.28
C VAL A 545 -0.77 29.52 -16.54
N ASN A 546 -0.17 28.96 -15.50
CA ASN A 546 0.52 27.68 -15.56
C ASN A 546 -0.39 26.59 -15.02
N VAL A 547 -0.59 25.55 -15.83
CA VAL A 547 -1.29 24.34 -15.43
C VAL A 547 -0.28 23.40 -14.81
N VAL A 548 -0.53 23.00 -13.57
CA VAL A 548 0.39 22.17 -12.77
C VAL A 548 -0.39 21.07 -12.06
N THR A 549 0.32 20.04 -11.57
CA THR A 549 -0.30 19.03 -10.71
C THR A 549 -0.75 19.64 -9.39
N LEU A 550 -1.66 18.97 -8.68
CA LEU A 550 -2.07 19.42 -7.34
C LEU A 550 -0.88 19.45 -6.38
N GLU A 551 0.07 18.52 -6.51
CA GLU A 551 1.30 18.51 -5.72
C GLU A 551 2.13 19.77 -5.89
N GLU A 552 2.45 20.13 -7.14
CA GLU A 552 3.23 21.33 -7.42
C GLU A 552 2.52 22.60 -6.92
N LEU A 553 1.19 22.66 -7.08
CA LEU A 553 0.39 23.74 -6.51
C LEU A 553 0.55 23.84 -4.99
N MET A 554 0.54 22.70 -4.27
CA MET A 554 0.74 22.67 -2.81
C MET A 554 2.17 23.04 -2.41
N ILE A 555 3.18 22.59 -3.15
CA ILE A 555 4.59 22.95 -2.94
C ILE A 555 4.78 24.45 -3.06
N HIS A 556 4.28 25.07 -4.12
CA HIS A 556 4.37 26.52 -4.29
C HIS A 556 3.61 27.28 -3.20
N LEU A 557 2.42 26.84 -2.81
CA LEU A 557 1.70 27.45 -1.69
C LEU A 557 2.53 27.40 -0.41
N ARG A 558 3.06 26.23 -0.06
CA ARG A 558 3.86 26.02 1.16
C ARG A 558 5.13 26.87 1.17
N ASN A 559 5.91 26.84 0.10
CA ASN A 559 7.18 27.56 0.01
C ASN A 559 7.02 29.09 0.06
N ASN A 560 5.84 29.65 -0.25
CA ASN A 560 5.62 31.10 -0.25
C ASN A 560 4.77 31.61 0.94
N PHE A 561 3.91 30.78 1.53
CA PHE A 561 2.94 31.23 2.55
C PHE A 561 2.87 30.33 3.79
N GLY A 562 3.44 29.13 3.74
CA GLY A 562 3.41 28.14 4.82
C GLY A 562 4.80 27.76 5.29
N ASP A 563 4.91 26.54 5.81
CA ASP A 563 6.20 25.93 6.13
C ASP A 563 6.75 25.32 4.85
N SER A 564 7.99 25.66 4.50
CA SER A 564 8.63 25.16 3.29
C SER A 564 8.65 23.63 3.29
N VAL A 565 8.55 23.04 2.10
CA VAL A 565 8.57 21.58 1.97
C VAL A 565 10.02 21.12 2.09
N ASP A 566 10.28 20.25 3.07
CA ASP A 566 11.57 19.58 3.24
C ASP A 566 11.99 18.95 1.89
N PRO A 567 13.21 19.23 1.39
CA PRO A 567 13.77 18.54 0.22
C PRO A 567 13.67 17.00 0.26
N MET A 568 13.57 16.41 1.45
CA MET A 568 13.46 14.98 1.73
C MET A 568 12.03 14.50 2.04
N PHE A 569 11.03 15.37 1.89
CA PHE A 569 9.63 15.02 2.09
C PHE A 569 9.24 13.77 1.28
N GLY A 570 8.66 12.78 1.97
CA GLY A 570 8.24 11.49 1.38
C GLY A 570 9.38 10.48 1.15
N LYS A 571 10.64 10.83 1.40
CA LYS A 571 11.80 9.94 1.14
C LYS A 571 12.45 9.37 2.40
N ASN A 572 12.28 10.06 3.54
CA ASN A 572 12.90 9.69 4.80
C ASN A 572 12.05 8.70 5.58
N LEU A 573 12.63 7.53 5.93
CA LEU A 573 11.96 6.54 6.79
C LEU A 573 11.73 7.09 8.20
N LEU A 574 12.52 8.10 8.62
CA LEU A 574 12.37 8.73 9.93
C LEU A 574 11.31 9.83 9.89
N LYS A 575 10.38 9.77 10.84
CA LYS A 575 9.43 10.87 11.10
C LYS A 575 10.14 12.01 11.83
N ASN A 576 9.86 13.24 11.42
CA ASN A 576 10.35 14.47 12.08
C ASN A 576 11.87 14.47 12.30
N GLY A 577 12.64 14.03 11.30
CA GLY A 577 14.11 13.96 11.35
C GLY A 577 14.80 15.33 11.27
N ASP A 578 14.10 16.33 10.75
CA ASP A 578 14.41 17.76 10.73
C ASP A 578 14.07 18.47 12.07
N PHE A 579 13.36 17.78 12.98
CA PHE A 579 12.97 18.28 14.30
C PHE A 579 12.10 19.54 14.31
N GLU A 580 11.45 19.87 13.19
CA GLU A 580 10.65 21.09 13.07
C GLU A 580 9.28 20.99 13.73
N THR A 581 8.78 19.77 13.90
CA THR A 581 7.48 19.52 14.51
C THR A 581 7.62 19.30 16.02
N PRO A 582 7.22 20.26 16.88
CA PRO A 582 7.28 20.06 18.33
C PRO A 582 6.15 19.14 18.83
N ALA A 583 6.40 18.43 19.93
CA ALA A 583 5.40 17.65 20.62
C ALA A 583 4.30 18.58 21.19
N ALA A 584 3.04 18.24 20.93
CA ALA A 584 1.88 19.03 21.36
C ALA A 584 1.88 19.38 22.86
N ALA A 585 2.42 18.49 23.71
CA ALA A 585 2.48 18.70 25.16
C ALA A 585 3.69 19.56 25.62
N ASN A 586 4.72 19.74 24.79
CA ASN A 586 5.95 20.45 25.16
C ASN A 586 6.72 20.95 23.92
N ALA A 587 6.67 22.27 23.68
CA ALA A 587 7.32 22.91 22.54
C ALA A 587 8.86 22.79 22.50
N ASN A 588 9.50 22.40 23.60
CA ASN A 588 10.95 22.16 23.64
C ASN A 588 11.32 20.71 23.29
N ARG A 589 10.36 19.92 22.81
CA ARG A 589 10.52 18.50 22.49
C ARG A 589 9.98 18.24 21.09
N PRO A 590 10.62 17.39 20.28
CA PRO A 590 10.09 16.94 19.01
C PRO A 590 8.93 15.95 19.19
N ALA A 591 7.97 15.97 18.26
CA ALA A 591 7.06 14.85 18.02
C ALA A 591 7.84 13.62 17.52
N ASP A 592 7.28 12.43 17.66
CA ASP A 592 7.81 11.16 17.12
C ASP A 592 9.20 10.71 17.58
N TRP A 593 9.79 11.40 18.55
CA TRP A 593 11.08 11.04 19.13
C TRP A 593 10.99 10.90 20.65
N TYR A 594 11.57 9.82 21.16
CA TYR A 594 11.80 9.60 22.58
C TYR A 594 13.06 10.32 23.04
N TYR A 595 13.06 10.77 24.31
CA TYR A 595 14.13 11.59 24.83
C TYR A 595 14.39 11.43 26.32
N ALA A 596 15.64 11.64 26.70
CA ALA A 596 15.98 11.84 28.11
C ALA A 596 15.35 13.15 28.64
N PRO A 597 14.77 13.15 29.85
CA PRO A 597 14.06 14.33 30.37
C PRO A 597 14.98 15.52 30.71
N ASN A 598 16.25 15.25 30.96
CA ASN A 598 17.26 16.28 31.25
C ASN A 598 18.35 16.25 30.19
N GLY A 599 18.96 17.41 29.91
CA GLY A 599 20.12 17.48 29.03
C GLY A 599 19.84 17.32 27.54
N THR A 600 18.57 17.17 27.16
CA THR A 600 18.12 17.26 25.76
C THR A 600 17.00 18.29 25.62
N GLN A 601 16.95 18.99 24.49
CA GLN A 601 15.92 19.99 24.15
C GLN A 601 15.96 20.30 22.64
N LEU A 602 14.86 20.81 22.09
CA LEU A 602 14.91 21.56 20.84
C LEU A 602 15.47 22.96 21.09
N VAL A 603 16.38 23.41 20.25
CA VAL A 603 16.88 24.79 20.23
C VAL A 603 16.31 25.50 19.00
N THR A 604 16.01 26.79 19.12
CA THR A 604 15.43 27.62 18.04
C THR A 604 16.47 28.59 17.47
N GLY A 605 16.38 28.92 16.18
CA GLY A 605 17.30 29.79 15.46
C GLY A 605 18.60 29.08 15.04
N GLU A 606 18.59 27.75 15.07
CA GLU A 606 19.66 26.87 14.60
C GLU A 606 19.01 25.92 13.60
N ASP A 607 19.58 25.85 12.40
CA ASP A 607 19.11 25.07 11.26
C ASP A 607 20.34 24.91 10.34
N SER A 608 20.52 23.70 9.81
CA SER A 608 21.70 23.31 9.05
C SER A 608 21.65 23.71 7.58
N ASP A 609 20.46 23.81 6.97
CA ASP A 609 20.28 24.07 5.53
C ASP A 609 19.47 25.34 5.23
N GLY A 610 18.85 25.95 6.24
CA GLY A 610 18.03 27.15 6.10
C GLY A 610 16.55 26.89 5.81
N ALA A 611 16.13 25.62 5.79
CA ALA A 611 14.76 25.17 5.61
C ALA A 611 14.08 24.78 6.96
N GLY A 612 14.22 25.61 7.98
CA GLY A 612 13.65 25.36 9.30
C GLY A 612 13.98 26.46 10.30
N GLN A 613 13.78 26.18 11.59
CA GLN A 613 14.23 27.03 12.68
C GLN A 613 14.74 26.25 13.90
N ARG A 614 14.78 24.92 13.89
CA ARG A 614 15.04 24.09 15.06
C ARG A 614 16.11 23.05 14.81
N ALA A 615 16.78 22.68 15.90
CA ALA A 615 17.69 21.54 15.94
C ALA A 615 17.58 20.81 17.29
N ALA A 616 17.87 19.51 17.30
CA ALA A 616 17.93 18.72 18.52
C ALA A 616 19.27 18.91 19.25
N ALA A 617 19.23 19.17 20.55
CA ALA A 617 20.44 19.38 21.35
C ALA A 617 20.70 18.22 22.33
N LEU A 618 21.96 17.81 22.45
CA LEU A 618 22.53 16.98 23.52
C LEU A 618 23.51 17.85 24.34
N SER A 619 23.21 18.08 25.62
CA SER A 619 23.95 19.05 26.47
C SER A 619 24.47 18.45 27.78
N GLN A 620 24.30 17.14 28.00
CA GLN A 620 24.77 16.44 29.19
C GLN A 620 25.31 15.05 28.84
N ALA A 621 26.03 14.43 29.76
CA ALA A 621 26.43 13.02 29.63
C ALA A 621 25.24 12.09 29.94
N ASN A 622 25.24 10.90 29.35
CA ASN A 622 24.21 9.87 29.58
C ASN A 622 22.79 10.34 29.22
N VAL A 623 22.65 10.97 28.07
CA VAL A 623 21.35 11.37 27.51
C VAL A 623 21.25 10.92 26.06
N ASP A 624 20.03 10.78 25.56
CA ASP A 624 19.76 10.32 24.22
C ASP A 624 18.48 10.91 23.62
N TRP A 625 18.49 10.97 22.30
CA TRP A 625 17.33 11.06 21.41
C TRP A 625 17.18 9.71 20.71
N ARG A 626 15.94 9.25 20.55
CA ARG A 626 15.60 8.04 19.81
C ARG A 626 14.38 8.29 18.94
N SER A 627 14.41 7.91 17.67
CA SER A 627 13.22 7.99 16.81
C SER A 627 12.14 7.02 17.28
N SER A 628 10.93 7.18 16.74
CA SER A 628 9.94 6.11 16.68
C SER A 628 10.49 4.89 15.93
N GLU A 629 9.81 3.76 16.10
CA GLU A 629 10.08 2.55 15.34
C GLU A 629 9.77 2.80 13.85
N ILE A 630 10.57 2.22 12.98
CA ILE A 630 10.42 2.28 11.53
C ILE A 630 10.36 0.86 10.96
N ASP A 631 9.55 0.67 9.92
CA ASP A 631 9.52 -0.58 9.17
C ASP A 631 10.66 -0.61 8.14
N VAL A 632 11.36 -1.74 8.10
CA VAL A 632 12.51 -1.97 7.21
C VAL A 632 12.44 -3.39 6.64
N GLU A 633 12.95 -3.55 5.43
CA GLU A 633 13.04 -4.85 4.78
C GLU A 633 14.32 -5.58 5.20
N PRO A 634 14.22 -6.84 5.66
CA PRO A 634 15.39 -7.62 6.02
C PRO A 634 16.42 -7.74 4.88
N SER A 635 17.67 -7.36 5.15
CA SER A 635 18.79 -7.36 4.19
C SER A 635 18.82 -6.20 3.18
N GLU A 636 17.91 -5.22 3.27
CA GLU A 636 17.99 -4.03 2.43
C GLU A 636 19.18 -3.13 2.81
N GLN A 637 19.60 -2.29 1.86
CA GLN A 637 20.57 -1.22 2.10
C GLN A 637 19.85 0.11 2.27
N LEU A 638 20.23 0.84 3.32
CA LEU A 638 19.72 2.17 3.61
C LEU A 638 20.90 3.17 3.63
N GLU A 639 20.66 4.43 3.33
CA GLU A 639 21.58 5.53 3.58
C GLU A 639 21.19 6.23 4.88
N PHE A 640 22.10 6.26 5.85
CA PHE A 640 21.93 6.95 7.13
C PHE A 640 22.79 8.22 7.15
N SER A 641 22.14 9.39 7.21
CA SER A 641 22.83 10.67 7.26
C SER A 641 22.22 11.62 8.31
N PHE A 642 22.97 12.64 8.70
CA PHE A 642 22.51 13.74 9.54
C PHE A 642 23.52 14.88 9.57
N ASP A 643 23.04 16.08 9.90
CA ASP A 643 23.87 17.25 10.15
C ASP A 643 24.10 17.44 11.65
N PHE A 644 25.28 17.92 12.02
CA PHE A 644 25.62 18.17 13.41
C PHE A 644 26.59 19.33 13.59
N LYS A 645 26.55 19.93 14.78
CA LYS A 645 27.40 21.06 15.16
C LYS A 645 27.80 20.97 16.62
N PHE A 646 29.08 21.18 16.90
CA PHE A 646 29.61 21.19 18.26
C PHE A 646 29.80 22.61 18.79
N LEU A 647 29.19 22.91 19.94
CA LEU A 647 29.29 24.18 20.66
C LEU A 647 29.97 23.97 22.02
N ASN A 648 31.23 24.40 22.12
CA ASN A 648 32.05 24.30 23.33
C ASN A 648 32.19 22.86 23.89
N VAL A 649 32.08 21.84 23.03
CA VAL A 649 32.34 20.45 23.41
C VAL A 649 33.85 20.21 23.42
N PRO A 650 34.46 19.74 24.54
CA PRO A 650 35.89 19.54 24.62
C PRO A 650 36.38 18.44 23.66
N ALA A 651 37.59 18.58 23.12
CA ALA A 651 38.25 17.51 22.37
C ALA A 651 38.35 16.22 23.21
N GLY A 652 38.14 15.06 22.58
CA GLY A 652 38.01 13.79 23.28
C GLY A 652 36.60 13.56 23.85
N SER A 653 35.64 14.43 23.52
CA SER A 653 34.23 14.31 23.92
C SER A 653 33.32 14.47 22.71
N GLY A 654 32.16 13.85 22.76
CA GLY A 654 31.21 13.87 21.65
C GLY A 654 30.05 12.93 21.84
N PHE A 655 29.32 12.65 20.77
CA PHE A 655 28.16 11.77 20.82
C PHE A 655 28.28 10.62 19.82
N ARG A 656 27.42 9.63 20.04
CA ARG A 656 27.29 8.42 19.23
C ARG A 656 25.99 8.50 18.45
N ALA A 657 26.03 8.18 17.17
CA ALA A 657 24.87 8.01 16.31
C ALA A 657 24.74 6.55 15.89
N ASP A 658 23.53 5.99 16.01
CA ASP A 658 23.22 4.59 15.74
C ASP A 658 21.98 4.46 14.87
N ALA A 659 22.05 3.67 13.80
CA ALA A 659 20.88 3.05 13.18
C ALA A 659 20.79 1.62 13.71
N ARG A 660 19.70 1.27 14.39
CA ARG A 660 19.54 0.02 15.15
C ARG A 660 18.40 -0.80 14.57
N PHE A 661 18.51 -2.13 14.64
CA PHE A 661 17.56 -3.05 14.02
C PHE A 661 17.14 -4.17 14.97
N PHE A 662 15.91 -4.65 14.83
CA PHE A 662 15.24 -5.54 15.76
C PHE A 662 14.42 -6.62 15.04
N THR A 663 14.30 -7.79 15.65
CA THR A 663 13.52 -8.93 15.11
C THR A 663 12.00 -8.76 15.24
N GLY A 664 11.52 -7.56 15.57
CA GLY A 664 10.13 -7.22 15.88
C GLY A 664 10.06 -5.98 16.76
N SER A 665 8.85 -5.46 17.00
CA SER A 665 8.65 -4.23 17.79
C SER A 665 9.22 -4.36 19.21
N GLN A 666 9.88 -3.31 19.71
CA GLN A 666 10.53 -3.28 21.03
C GLN A 666 9.51 -3.41 22.16
N GLY A 667 8.27 -2.95 21.95
CA GLY A 667 7.17 -3.11 22.91
C GLY A 667 6.61 -4.54 23.01
N SER A 668 6.84 -5.37 21.98
CA SER A 668 6.25 -6.70 21.82
C SER A 668 7.24 -7.85 22.00
N GLY A 669 8.43 -7.58 22.56
CA GLY A 669 9.46 -8.58 22.81
C GLY A 669 10.43 -8.80 21.65
N GLY A 670 10.52 -7.86 20.71
CA GLY A 670 11.56 -7.82 19.69
C GLY A 670 12.97 -7.83 20.31
N THR A 671 13.89 -8.56 19.67
CA THR A 671 15.28 -8.65 20.12
C THR A 671 16.19 -7.84 19.22
N PHE A 672 17.22 -7.22 19.80
CA PHE A 672 18.23 -6.49 19.04
C PHE A 672 18.94 -7.41 18.04
N ALA A 673 18.85 -7.06 16.76
CA ALA A 673 19.38 -7.83 15.65
C ALA A 673 20.72 -7.28 15.13
N GLY A 674 20.97 -5.98 15.28
CA GLY A 674 22.22 -5.33 14.89
C GLY A 674 22.13 -3.81 14.90
N GLU A 675 23.27 -3.14 14.70
CA GLU A 675 23.34 -1.69 14.54
C GLU A 675 24.51 -1.27 13.64
N ALA A 676 24.33 -0.16 12.93
CA ALA A 676 25.40 0.64 12.36
C ALA A 676 25.67 1.82 13.30
N VAL A 677 26.93 2.00 13.70
CA VAL A 677 27.32 2.94 14.76
C VAL A 677 28.49 3.82 14.36
N LYS A 678 28.42 5.10 14.71
CA LYS A 678 29.55 6.03 14.67
C LYS A 678 29.64 6.85 15.97
N PHE A 679 30.84 6.95 16.54
CA PHE A 679 31.16 7.99 17.52
C PHE A 679 31.78 9.19 16.79
N LEU A 680 31.24 10.39 17.05
CA LEU A 680 31.71 11.66 16.52
C LEU A 680 32.41 12.43 17.64
N ASP A 681 33.73 12.54 17.57
CA ASP A 681 34.54 13.27 18.54
C ASP A 681 34.67 14.74 18.12
N ALA A 682 34.41 15.68 19.03
CA ALA A 682 34.56 17.11 18.75
C ALA A 682 35.99 17.51 18.35
N ALA A 683 37.00 16.68 18.64
CA ALA A 683 38.37 16.89 18.19
C ALA A 683 38.53 16.85 16.65
N ASP A 684 37.62 16.16 15.96
CA ASP A 684 37.72 15.90 14.52
C ASP A 684 37.03 16.98 13.67
N TYR A 685 36.33 17.94 14.30
CA TYR A 685 35.47 18.90 13.61
C TYR A 685 35.72 20.34 14.06
N ALA A 686 35.48 21.29 13.15
CA ALA A 686 35.59 22.71 13.48
C ALA A 686 34.45 23.12 14.42
N ALA A 687 34.79 23.76 15.54
CA ALA A 687 33.80 24.18 16.53
C ALA A 687 32.91 25.29 16.00
N GLY A 688 31.59 25.17 16.21
CA GLY A 688 30.59 26.16 15.81
C GLY A 688 30.15 26.11 14.35
N GLU A 689 30.66 25.16 13.56
CA GLU A 689 30.23 24.93 12.17
C GLU A 689 29.33 23.69 12.08
N TRP A 690 28.42 23.67 11.11
CA TRP A 690 27.64 22.49 10.74
C TRP A 690 28.48 21.56 9.89
N HIS A 691 28.35 20.26 10.14
CA HIS A 691 29.03 19.17 9.43
C HIS A 691 28.01 18.08 9.13
N THR A 692 28.17 17.40 7.99
CA THR A 692 27.31 16.27 7.61
C THR A 692 28.04 14.96 7.86
N TYR A 693 27.34 13.99 8.44
CA TYR A 693 27.73 12.58 8.45
C TYR A 693 26.80 11.80 7.52
N SER A 694 27.35 10.92 6.68
CA SER A 694 26.57 9.94 5.89
C SER A 694 27.28 8.59 5.86
N THR A 695 26.51 7.50 5.88
CA THR A 695 26.99 6.14 5.71
C THR A 695 25.91 5.22 5.16
N THR A 696 26.29 4.21 4.40
CA THR A 696 25.39 3.11 4.03
C THR A 696 25.28 2.11 5.18
N VAL A 697 24.06 1.68 5.49
CA VAL A 697 23.73 0.67 6.50
C VAL A 697 23.02 -0.51 5.84
N VAL A 698 23.30 -1.73 6.32
CA VAL A 698 22.64 -2.94 5.85
C VAL A 698 21.75 -3.46 6.97
N VAL A 699 20.46 -3.66 6.67
CA VAL A 699 19.50 -4.21 7.64
C VAL A 699 19.85 -5.68 7.89
N PRO A 700 20.02 -6.12 9.15
CA PRO A 700 20.30 -7.52 9.45
C PRO A 700 19.21 -8.47 8.94
N ALA A 701 19.61 -9.66 8.49
CA ALA A 701 18.66 -10.69 8.10
C ALA A 701 17.71 -11.04 9.26
N GLY A 702 16.40 -10.99 8.99
CA GLY A 702 15.33 -11.23 9.97
C GLY A 702 15.01 -10.04 10.89
N ALA A 703 15.42 -8.82 10.55
CA ALA A 703 15.06 -7.60 11.28
C ALA A 703 14.06 -6.75 10.48
N PRO A 704 12.75 -6.85 10.74
CA PRO A 704 11.75 -6.04 10.05
C PRO A 704 11.56 -4.64 10.66
N ILE A 705 12.23 -4.34 11.78
CA ILE A 705 12.04 -3.09 12.53
C ILE A 705 13.39 -2.40 12.75
N GLY A 706 13.42 -1.09 12.57
CA GLY A 706 14.55 -0.21 12.86
C GLY A 706 14.22 0.94 13.82
N ASP A 707 15.25 1.64 14.29
CA ASP A 707 15.16 3.01 14.83
C ASP A 707 16.52 3.73 14.71
N VAL A 708 16.54 5.04 14.94
CA VAL A 708 17.76 5.83 15.08
C VAL A 708 17.95 6.31 16.52
N ARG A 709 19.19 6.30 17.00
CA ARG A 709 19.58 6.83 18.32
C ARG A 709 20.77 7.77 18.22
N LEU A 710 20.65 8.94 18.86
CA LEU A 710 21.72 9.92 19.05
C LEU A 710 22.01 10.03 20.55
N SER A 711 23.23 9.70 20.99
CA SER A 711 23.47 9.39 22.41
C SER A 711 24.83 9.82 22.94
N THR A 712 24.85 10.33 24.17
CA THR A 712 26.06 10.56 24.96
C THR A 712 26.30 9.49 26.03
N TYR A 713 25.57 8.36 25.99
CA TYR A 713 25.74 7.25 26.95
C TYR A 713 27.01 6.42 26.70
N PHE A 714 27.49 6.37 25.46
CA PHE A 714 28.49 5.39 25.02
C PHE A 714 29.82 6.04 24.62
N GLY A 715 30.22 7.08 25.35
CA GLY A 715 31.44 7.83 25.13
C GLY A 715 31.62 8.93 26.17
N GLN A 716 32.75 9.63 26.13
CA GLN A 716 32.97 10.77 27.02
C GLN A 716 32.17 11.98 26.50
N PHE A 717 31.36 12.61 27.36
CA PHE A 717 30.73 13.91 27.07
C PHE A 717 30.98 14.87 28.24
N ALA A 718 32.06 15.64 28.15
CA ALA A 718 32.56 16.45 29.28
C ALA A 718 31.98 17.87 29.38
N GLY A 719 30.89 18.16 28.65
CA GLY A 719 30.20 19.46 28.65
C GLY A 719 30.09 20.05 27.25
N GLY A 720 29.50 21.25 27.16
CA GLY A 720 29.13 21.88 25.89
C GLY A 720 27.78 21.37 25.38
N GLN A 721 27.54 21.57 24.09
CA GLN A 721 26.30 21.18 23.41
C GLN A 721 26.61 20.64 22.03
N ALA A 722 26.07 19.48 21.68
CA ALA A 722 26.02 18.98 20.32
C ALA A 722 24.61 19.24 19.78
N LEU A 723 24.53 19.94 18.65
CA LEU A 723 23.30 20.13 17.89
C LEU A 723 23.27 19.10 16.77
N ILE A 724 22.10 18.54 16.52
CA ILE A 724 21.83 17.59 15.43
C ILE A 724 20.58 18.06 14.70
N ASP A 725 20.61 17.93 13.38
CA ASP A 725 19.56 18.34 12.48
C ASP A 725 19.52 17.41 11.25
N ASN A 726 18.44 17.46 10.46
CA ASN A 726 18.31 16.74 9.19
C ASN A 726 18.68 15.26 9.25
N VAL A 727 18.16 14.53 10.24
CA VAL A 727 18.45 13.10 10.39
C VAL A 727 17.64 12.30 9.38
N GLN A 728 18.35 11.56 8.53
CA GLN A 728 17.77 10.80 7.43
C GLN A 728 18.15 9.33 7.51
N LEU A 729 17.17 8.47 7.22
CA LEU A 729 17.39 7.09 6.87
C LEU A 729 16.60 6.81 5.59
N LEU A 730 17.31 6.73 4.46
CA LEU A 730 16.71 6.60 3.13
C LEU A 730 16.92 5.18 2.62
N ARG A 731 16.04 4.65 1.78
CA ARG A 731 16.38 3.44 0.99
C ARG A 731 17.45 3.82 -0.02
N ALA A 732 18.54 3.05 -0.06
CA ALA A 732 19.67 3.38 -0.92
C ALA A 732 19.24 3.25 -2.38
N ALA A 733 19.26 4.36 -3.13
CA ALA A 733 19.07 4.35 -4.57
C ALA A 733 20.16 3.47 -5.20
N ILE A 734 19.76 2.46 -5.98
CA ILE A 734 20.73 1.61 -6.67
C ILE A 734 21.13 2.35 -7.94
N PRO A 735 22.40 2.68 -8.17
CA PRO A 735 22.75 3.45 -9.36
C PRO A 735 22.40 2.68 -10.63
N GLY A 736 21.53 3.26 -11.46
CA GLY A 736 20.97 2.60 -12.64
C GLY A 736 19.63 1.90 -12.44
N ASP A 737 19.08 1.90 -11.22
CA ASP A 737 17.67 1.62 -10.94
C ASP A 737 16.91 2.93 -11.22
N PHE A 738 16.57 3.10 -12.49
CA PHE A 738 15.97 4.32 -13.01
C PHE A 738 14.48 4.36 -12.74
N ASP A 739 13.79 3.22 -12.69
CA ASP A 739 12.37 3.17 -12.34
C ASP A 739 12.12 3.06 -10.82
N ALA A 740 13.19 3.03 -10.02
CA ALA A 740 13.20 3.01 -8.56
C ALA A 740 12.45 1.80 -7.98
N ASP A 741 12.44 0.69 -8.69
CA ASP A 741 11.77 -0.56 -8.29
C ASP A 741 12.61 -1.41 -7.32
N GLY A 742 13.82 -0.96 -7.00
CA GLY A 742 14.75 -1.65 -6.11
C GLY A 742 15.60 -2.72 -6.81
N GLU A 743 15.52 -2.82 -8.14
CA GLU A 743 16.32 -3.69 -9.00
C GLU A 743 16.90 -2.91 -10.21
N VAL A 744 18.03 -3.37 -10.74
CA VAL A 744 18.60 -2.84 -11.98
C VAL A 744 18.41 -3.90 -13.06
N THR A 745 17.36 -3.77 -13.84
CA THR A 745 16.89 -4.73 -14.83
C THR A 745 16.90 -4.17 -16.25
N GLY A 746 16.20 -4.87 -17.15
CA GLY A 746 15.96 -4.36 -18.50
C GLY A 746 14.89 -3.26 -18.56
N ALA A 747 14.09 -3.07 -17.50
CA ALA A 747 13.07 -2.03 -17.41
C ALA A 747 13.71 -0.65 -17.27
N ASP A 748 14.75 -0.53 -16.43
CA ASP A 748 15.58 0.67 -16.31
C ASP A 748 16.19 1.10 -17.63
N LEU A 749 16.68 0.13 -18.41
CA LEU A 749 17.22 0.44 -19.74
C LEU A 749 16.15 1.02 -20.66
N GLN A 750 14.88 0.63 -20.51
CA GLN A 750 13.80 1.23 -21.29
C GLN A 750 13.55 2.66 -20.85
N LYS A 751 13.53 2.91 -19.53
CA LYS A 751 13.43 4.26 -18.99
C LYS A 751 14.59 5.17 -19.41
N TRP A 752 15.84 4.73 -19.27
CA TRP A 752 17.01 5.48 -19.75
C TRP A 752 16.95 5.78 -21.25
N LYS A 753 16.43 4.86 -22.07
CA LYS A 753 16.25 5.14 -23.51
C LYS A 753 15.22 6.22 -23.79
N LEU A 754 14.21 6.37 -22.93
CA LEU A 754 13.22 7.44 -23.02
C LEU A 754 13.80 8.78 -22.55
N ASP A 755 14.68 8.74 -21.55
CA ASP A 755 15.31 9.95 -20.99
C ASP A 755 16.56 10.42 -21.75
N PHE A 756 17.19 9.56 -22.57
CA PHE A 756 18.47 9.83 -23.22
C PHE A 756 18.48 11.13 -24.04
N GLY A 757 19.25 12.11 -23.58
CA GLY A 757 19.35 13.44 -24.20
C GLY A 757 18.06 14.27 -24.14
N MET A 758 17.08 13.87 -23.32
CA MET A 758 15.80 14.53 -23.14
C MET A 758 15.60 15.10 -21.73
N SER A 759 15.96 14.36 -20.68
CA SER A 759 15.74 14.75 -19.28
C SER A 759 16.88 14.26 -18.38
N ALA A 760 16.88 14.65 -17.10
CA ALA A 760 17.73 14.07 -16.05
C ALA A 760 17.03 12.88 -15.33
N GLY A 761 15.95 12.34 -15.92
CA GLY A 761 15.11 11.32 -15.31
C GLY A 761 15.79 9.96 -15.13
N SER A 762 16.95 9.75 -15.75
CA SER A 762 17.82 8.59 -15.59
C SER A 762 19.27 9.01 -15.32
N ASP A 763 19.47 10.12 -14.59
CA ASP A 763 20.78 10.62 -14.17
C ASP A 763 21.33 9.76 -13.02
N ALA A 764 22.31 8.93 -13.34
CA ALA A 764 22.92 7.96 -12.45
C ALA A 764 24.26 8.44 -11.87
N ASP A 765 24.89 9.45 -12.47
CA ASP A 765 26.18 9.99 -12.03
C ASP A 765 26.11 11.41 -11.45
N GLY A 766 24.92 12.00 -11.45
CA GLY A 766 24.55 13.24 -10.78
C GLY A 766 24.99 14.50 -11.54
N ASP A 767 25.20 14.42 -12.85
CA ASP A 767 25.68 15.54 -13.66
C ASP A 767 24.56 16.39 -14.29
N GLY A 768 23.31 15.99 -14.08
CA GLY A 768 22.11 16.72 -14.48
C GLY A 768 21.61 16.42 -15.90
N ASP A 769 22.09 15.35 -16.54
CA ASP A 769 21.53 14.83 -17.78
C ASP A 769 21.39 13.29 -17.77
N SER A 770 20.76 12.72 -18.81
CA SER A 770 20.71 11.26 -19.02
C SER A 770 21.45 10.95 -20.31
N ASP A 771 22.68 10.45 -20.20
CA ASP A 771 23.57 10.24 -21.32
C ASP A 771 24.31 8.87 -21.27
N GLY A 772 25.39 8.75 -22.05
CA GLY A 772 26.16 7.52 -22.12
C GLY A 772 26.88 7.17 -20.82
N ALA A 773 27.15 8.11 -19.93
CA ALA A 773 27.71 7.91 -18.62
C ALA A 773 26.72 7.17 -17.71
N ASP A 774 25.44 7.54 -17.73
CA ASP A 774 24.38 6.87 -16.96
C ASP A 774 24.10 5.47 -17.46
N TYR A 775 24.11 5.29 -18.78
CA TYR A 775 24.04 3.95 -19.37
C TYR A 775 25.17 3.05 -18.87
N LEU A 776 26.38 3.60 -18.71
CA LEU A 776 27.51 2.84 -18.18
C LEU A 776 27.33 2.54 -16.68
N VAL A 777 26.65 3.40 -15.93
CA VAL A 777 26.27 3.12 -14.54
C VAL A 777 25.24 2.00 -14.49
N TRP A 778 24.13 2.09 -15.23
CA TRP A 778 23.17 0.99 -15.40
C TRP A 778 23.84 -0.32 -15.82
N GLN A 779 24.70 -0.29 -16.84
CA GLN A 779 25.36 -1.50 -17.35
C GLN A 779 26.25 -2.15 -16.28
N ARG A 780 26.90 -1.36 -15.41
CA ARG A 780 27.74 -1.88 -14.32
C ARG A 780 26.91 -2.49 -13.19
N ASN A 781 25.69 -1.99 -13.00
CA ASN A 781 24.80 -2.42 -11.94
C ASN A 781 23.71 -3.39 -12.42
N LEU A 782 23.63 -3.71 -13.71
CA LEU A 782 22.67 -4.67 -14.27
C LEU A 782 22.67 -6.01 -13.51
N GLY A 783 21.51 -6.37 -12.98
CA GLY A 783 21.27 -7.54 -12.13
C GLY A 783 21.58 -7.32 -10.65
N GLN A 784 21.91 -6.09 -10.23
CA GLN A 784 21.87 -5.72 -8.82
C GLN A 784 20.42 -5.54 -8.39
N SER A 785 20.14 -5.94 -7.17
CA SER A 785 18.93 -5.60 -6.45
C SER A 785 19.32 -5.26 -5.03
N ALA A 786 18.46 -4.56 -4.31
CA ALA A 786 18.69 -4.19 -2.91
C ALA A 786 19.06 -5.41 -2.04
N ALA A 787 18.58 -6.61 -2.41
CA ALA A 787 18.88 -7.89 -1.77
C ALA A 787 20.19 -8.59 -2.24
N ALA A 788 20.70 -8.30 -3.44
CA ALA A 788 21.76 -9.10 -4.09
C ALA A 788 23.21 -8.67 -3.74
N VAL A 789 23.42 -7.46 -3.22
CA VAL A 789 24.78 -6.94 -2.93
C VAL A 789 25.48 -7.70 -1.78
N VAL A 790 24.74 -8.50 -1.00
CA VAL A 790 25.25 -9.30 0.12
C VAL A 790 26.16 -10.47 -0.32
N ALA A 791 26.14 -10.87 -1.60
CA ALA A 791 27.00 -11.98 -2.07
C ALA A 791 28.48 -11.59 -2.29
N ALA A 792 28.84 -10.30 -2.22
CA ALA A 792 30.17 -9.81 -2.57
C ALA A 792 31.05 -9.32 -1.40
N ALA A 793 30.59 -9.41 -0.15
CA ALA A 793 31.45 -9.13 1.00
C ALA A 793 32.54 -10.23 1.14
N PRO A 794 33.83 -9.88 1.33
CA PRO A 794 34.87 -10.88 1.50
C PRO A 794 34.59 -11.65 2.80
N PHE A 795 34.34 -12.95 2.68
CA PHE A 795 34.31 -13.85 3.82
C PHE A 795 35.59 -13.65 4.64
N VAL A 796 35.45 -13.08 5.84
CA VAL A 796 36.49 -13.18 6.86
C VAL A 796 36.59 -14.67 7.17
N ALA A 797 37.64 -15.32 6.67
CA ALA A 797 37.91 -16.72 6.93
C ALA A 797 37.97 -16.94 8.44
N VAL A 798 36.95 -17.63 8.96
CA VAL A 798 36.93 -18.12 10.34
C VAL A 798 38.15 -19.04 10.50
N PRO A 799 39.07 -18.79 11.45
CA PRO A 799 40.21 -19.68 11.64
C PRO A 799 39.72 -21.06 12.02
N GLU A 800 39.92 -22.05 11.16
CA GLU A 800 39.61 -23.44 11.50
C GLU A 800 40.45 -23.86 12.73
N PRO A 801 39.87 -24.57 13.71
CA PRO A 801 40.62 -25.07 14.84
C PRO A 801 41.71 -26.00 14.30
N SER A 802 42.97 -25.65 14.56
CA SER A 802 44.15 -26.39 14.09
C SER A 802 43.95 -27.90 14.25
N ALA A 803 44.28 -28.68 13.23
CA ALA A 803 44.14 -30.14 13.20
C ALA A 803 44.73 -30.85 14.44
N ALA A 804 45.60 -30.17 15.20
CA ALA A 804 46.09 -30.57 16.51
C ALA A 804 44.99 -30.77 17.56
N VAL A 805 43.92 -29.95 17.57
CA VAL A 805 42.82 -30.06 18.54
C VAL A 805 41.94 -31.27 18.23
N CYS A 806 41.64 -31.52 16.95
CA CYS A 806 40.91 -32.72 16.53
C CYS A 806 41.74 -34.00 16.76
N ALA A 807 43.06 -33.96 16.58
CA ALA A 807 43.95 -35.08 16.88
C ALA A 807 44.05 -35.38 18.40
N LEU A 808 44.04 -34.35 19.25
CA LEU A 808 44.05 -34.51 20.71
C LEU A 808 42.73 -35.09 21.24
N ILE A 809 41.60 -34.67 20.69
CA ILE A 809 40.28 -35.23 21.04
C ILE A 809 40.18 -36.68 20.54
N GLY A 810 40.67 -36.98 19.34
CA GLY A 810 40.74 -38.35 18.82
C GLY A 810 41.62 -39.27 19.67
N ALA A 811 42.78 -38.79 20.12
CA ALA A 811 43.69 -39.55 20.98
C ALA A 811 43.11 -39.79 22.39
N ALA A 812 42.39 -38.81 22.95
CA ALA A 812 41.71 -38.96 24.24
C ALA A 812 40.58 -39.99 24.17
N CYS A 813 39.81 -40.03 23.08
CA CYS A 813 38.78 -41.03 22.86
C CYS A 813 39.35 -42.45 22.67
N LEU A 814 40.51 -42.60 22.01
CA LEU A 814 41.19 -43.88 21.86
C LEU A 814 41.81 -44.39 23.17
N ALA A 815 42.30 -43.50 24.03
CA ALA A 815 42.84 -43.86 25.35
C ALA A 815 41.75 -44.30 26.34
N MET A 816 40.53 -43.77 26.21
CA MET A 816 39.37 -44.19 27.01
C MET A 816 38.76 -45.52 26.56
N ALA A 817 39.01 -45.96 25.32
CA ALA A 817 38.54 -47.24 24.80
C ALA A 817 39.45 -48.43 25.17
N GLN A 818 40.62 -48.19 25.78
CA GLN A 818 41.58 -49.23 26.19
C GLN A 818 41.67 -49.45 27.71
N ARG A 819 40.68 -48.97 28.49
CA ARG A 819 40.59 -49.23 29.94
C ARG A 819 39.44 -50.16 30.30
#